data_AF-A0A1G9ML25-F1
#
_entry.id   AF-A0A1G9ML25-F1
#
_cell.length_a   1.000
_cell.length_b   1.000
_cell.length_c   1.000
_cell.angle_alpha   90.00
_cell.angle_beta   90.00
_cell.angle_gamma   90.00
#
_symmetry.space_group_name_H-M   'P 1'
#
loop_
_entity.id
_entity.type
_entity.pdbx_description
1 polymer ?
#
loop_
_entity_poly.entity_id
_entity_poly.type
_entity_poly.pdbx_seq_one_letter_code
_entity_poly.pdbx_strand_id
1 'polypeptide(L)'
;MSYKRGTKRLATIALSAGLIVPIMQPAIANAQGSTVDVKLLSFNDLHGQYDADAKYGGGIDNLSAYLKKLQSENKNTLTMSAGDAVGGSPAVAALKQDQPTLEILKEMNVDIVTTGNHEYDEGITELARLVQGGKHASGLDWAGSEGLGWITSNVVANKDLQFGNKTIKKGDPILNPYTVKEFDGVKVGVIGVVTTDTAKKVVPNGIKDVDFIDEVQAIDKYTEELKSQGVKTIVVLSHVPAKTDKDTGKLIDLSEESDIYDISQKVNGEVDVIIAADNHDYANSVVKREGKDDIVVTEAYSKGQNIGEIDLTIDKTTGDVVNSKANIISVDPKKITADAKVTNIVQKAAEDVKPMLERKVGYAEEEIPRTIDNDHGEAELGRMIAEAQLWAVRDKGENIDISLMNIGGVRSELKAGDVTYEDVYTIQPFSNDLTKLTLTGAQLKEILEKQEIHDWIVGQEEGKYNRPRMLQIDGFTYKWHPEKKDGKWVVKVDSINLKDEKKTEVKADTKINAVVNIFLAQGGDGFDTFKESKYEVVMGDLEAFEKYTEKFSKEDRNGNGTLGLNKIDINKNPNIINTYAVNTNKLVGSSRYETAVKISESAFKKADNVIIVNSQGDADALAATPFAKLKDAPILLTGSKTLDANTKAEITRLGAKNAYIIGGDTRVEESVSKELKSMNLNVERISGKDRYETALQVAKKLGDVSEVAVVNGQKGLADAVSVAPVAASKNMPILFSSPTEGTKVSDSYIKDEKVTKSYVIGQEASISKEVAAKLPNAERIGGKDRNETNAMVIEKFYTNEELNNIYVAKNGIKNNTDLVDALAVGAVAAKVDAPVVIGSDNLNEKQVQVLSTKKTKMLTQVGGNGNEGIFAKIKSILKK
;
A
#
# COMPACT_ATOMS: atom_id res chain seq x y z
N MET A 1 -17.52 6.02 -27.48
CA MET A 1 -17.31 5.81 -28.94
C MET A 1 -18.21 4.66 -29.37
N SER A 2 -18.97 4.79 -30.46
CA SER A 2 -19.83 3.72 -30.97
C SER A 2 -18.99 2.72 -31.77
N TYR A 3 -18.96 1.46 -31.34
CA TYR A 3 -18.28 0.38 -32.06
C TYR A 3 -19.31 -0.38 -32.89
N LYS A 4 -19.14 -0.37 -34.22
CA LYS A 4 -19.96 -1.15 -35.16
C LYS A 4 -19.32 -2.52 -35.43
N ARG A 5 -20.10 -3.59 -35.25
CA ARG A 5 -19.79 -4.97 -35.66
C ARG A 5 -19.50 -5.05 -37.16
N GLY A 6 -18.33 -5.58 -37.54
CA GLY A 6 -17.93 -5.81 -38.93
C GLY A 6 -18.34 -7.21 -39.41
N THR A 7 -19.22 -7.29 -40.40
CA THR A 7 -19.59 -8.54 -41.08
C THR A 7 -18.63 -8.81 -42.25
N LYS A 8 -17.91 -9.94 -42.23
CA LYS A 8 -17.14 -10.44 -43.38
C LYS A 8 -18.10 -11.11 -44.37
N ARG A 9 -18.23 -10.56 -45.58
CA ARG A 9 -18.82 -11.24 -46.75
C ARG A 9 -17.72 -11.77 -47.66
N LEU A 10 -17.77 -13.06 -47.97
CA LEU A 10 -17.00 -13.72 -49.02
C LEU A 10 -17.51 -13.26 -50.40
N ALA A 11 -16.59 -12.78 -51.23
CA ALA A 11 -16.84 -12.44 -52.63
C ALA A 11 -16.61 -13.66 -53.52
N THR A 12 -17.52 -13.94 -54.44
CA THR A 12 -17.25 -14.75 -55.64
C THR A 12 -17.83 -14.01 -56.85
N ILE A 13 -17.00 -13.88 -57.89
CA ILE A 13 -17.20 -13.08 -59.11
C ILE A 13 -17.79 -13.96 -60.23
N ALA A 14 -18.80 -13.45 -60.98
CA ALA A 14 -18.81 -13.44 -62.46
C ALA A 14 -20.04 -12.73 -63.06
N LEU A 15 -19.76 -11.87 -64.06
CA LEU A 15 -20.58 -11.13 -65.05
C LEU A 15 -21.60 -12.01 -65.82
N SER A 16 -22.67 -11.57 -66.51
CA SER A 16 -23.24 -10.26 -66.89
C SER A 16 -24.57 -10.46 -67.68
N ALA A 17 -25.36 -9.37 -67.80
CA ALA A 17 -26.48 -9.09 -68.74
C ALA A 17 -27.82 -9.82 -68.47
N GLY A 18 -28.97 -9.17 -68.33
CA GLY A 18 -29.39 -7.78 -68.44
C GLY A 18 -30.89 -7.77 -68.72
N LEU A 19 -31.70 -7.08 -67.90
CA LEU A 19 -33.03 -6.57 -68.30
C LEU A 19 -33.58 -5.66 -67.18
N ILE A 20 -33.76 -4.39 -67.54
CA ILE A 20 -34.33 -3.33 -66.71
C ILE A 20 -35.85 -3.53 -66.70
N VAL A 21 -36.43 -3.74 -65.52
CA VAL A 21 -37.87 -3.61 -65.26
C VAL A 21 -38.05 -2.47 -64.24
N PRO A 22 -39.02 -1.56 -64.41
CA PRO A 22 -39.09 -0.33 -63.64
C PRO A 22 -39.31 -0.61 -62.15
N ILE A 23 -38.49 0.04 -61.33
CA ILE A 23 -38.59 0.05 -59.86
C ILE A 23 -39.89 0.75 -59.47
N MET A 24 -40.92 -0.01 -59.11
CA MET A 24 -41.90 0.45 -58.14
C MET A 24 -41.24 0.32 -56.77
N GLN A 25 -40.92 1.45 -56.14
CA GLN A 25 -40.56 1.47 -54.72
C GLN A 25 -41.77 1.00 -53.90
N PRO A 26 -41.69 -0.09 -53.12
CA PRO A 26 -42.43 -0.15 -51.88
C PRO A 26 -41.76 0.86 -50.94
N ALA A 27 -42.56 1.74 -50.36
CA ALA A 27 -42.16 2.56 -49.23
C ALA A 27 -41.54 1.65 -48.17
N ILE A 28 -40.22 1.75 -47.95
CA ILE A 28 -39.62 1.26 -46.72
C ILE A 28 -40.14 2.20 -45.64
N ALA A 29 -41.15 1.74 -44.93
CA ALA A 29 -41.53 2.32 -43.65
C ALA A 29 -40.27 2.40 -42.80
N ASN A 30 -39.91 3.61 -42.36
CA ASN A 30 -38.91 3.82 -41.34
C ASN A 30 -39.33 3.03 -40.09
N ALA A 31 -38.61 1.94 -39.79
CA ALA A 31 -38.78 1.18 -38.57
C ALA A 31 -38.18 1.96 -37.39
N GLN A 32 -38.89 2.97 -36.92
CA GLN A 32 -38.78 3.41 -35.53
C GLN A 32 -39.39 2.31 -34.67
N GLY A 33 -38.57 1.63 -33.84
CA GLY A 33 -39.06 0.69 -32.81
C GLY A 33 -38.45 -0.71 -32.75
N SER A 34 -37.33 -1.01 -33.43
CA SER A 34 -36.72 -2.36 -33.44
C SER A 34 -35.86 -2.71 -32.21
N THR A 35 -35.51 -1.72 -31.37
CA THR A 35 -34.68 -1.93 -30.18
C THR A 35 -35.36 -1.43 -28.91
N VAL A 36 -34.88 -1.88 -27.76
CA VAL A 36 -35.19 -1.35 -26.42
C VAL A 36 -33.89 -0.91 -25.74
N ASP A 37 -33.92 0.25 -25.11
CA ASP A 37 -32.79 0.72 -24.29
C ASP A 37 -33.07 0.36 -22.83
N VAL A 38 -32.18 -0.44 -22.23
CA VAL A 38 -32.24 -0.88 -20.83
C VAL A 38 -31.05 -0.28 -20.08
N LYS A 39 -31.33 0.33 -18.93
CA LYS A 39 -30.30 0.90 -18.04
C LYS A 39 -30.12 -0.02 -16.83
N LEU A 40 -28.88 -0.42 -16.58
CA LEU A 40 -28.49 -1.14 -15.36
C LEU A 40 -27.78 -0.15 -14.45
N LEU A 41 -28.29 0.00 -13.23
CA LEU A 41 -27.65 0.76 -12.17
C LEU A 41 -27.19 -0.20 -11.09
N SER A 42 -25.95 -0.08 -10.66
CA SER A 42 -25.40 -0.92 -9.61
C SER A 42 -24.57 -0.16 -8.60
N PHE A 43 -24.48 -0.71 -7.40
CA PHE A 43 -23.49 -0.37 -6.39
C PHE A 43 -23.16 -1.63 -5.59
N ASN A 44 -22.05 -1.59 -4.88
CA ASN A 44 -21.48 -2.73 -4.18
C ASN A 44 -20.81 -2.28 -2.87
N ASP A 45 -20.57 -3.23 -1.97
CA ASP A 45 -19.77 -3.04 -0.76
C ASP A 45 -20.26 -1.85 0.08
N LEU A 46 -21.59 -1.73 0.24
CA LEU A 46 -22.20 -0.62 0.97
C LEU A 46 -21.83 -0.66 2.46
N HIS A 47 -21.72 -1.86 3.05
CA HIS A 47 -21.40 -2.09 4.47
C HIS A 47 -22.19 -1.20 5.43
N GLY A 48 -23.50 -1.03 5.20
CA GLY A 48 -24.34 -0.16 6.04
C GLY A 48 -23.82 1.28 6.23
N GLN A 49 -22.98 1.80 5.32
CA GLN A 49 -22.36 3.12 5.47
C GLN A 49 -23.37 4.22 5.15
N TYR A 50 -23.62 5.09 6.13
CA TYR A 50 -24.62 6.16 5.99
C TYR A 50 -24.01 7.52 5.67
N ASP A 51 -22.83 7.81 6.21
CA ASP A 51 -22.22 9.12 6.10
C ASP A 51 -21.45 9.30 4.79
N ALA A 52 -21.36 10.56 4.35
CA ALA A 52 -20.52 10.94 3.22
C ALA A 52 -19.07 11.14 3.66
N ASP A 53 -18.13 10.71 2.81
CA ASP A 53 -16.71 10.99 2.98
C ASP A 53 -16.36 12.36 2.35
N ALA A 54 -15.58 13.17 3.06
CA ALA A 54 -15.21 14.52 2.60
C ALA A 54 -14.35 14.53 1.32
N LYS A 55 -13.55 13.47 1.10
CA LYS A 55 -12.64 13.31 -0.04
C LYS A 55 -13.30 12.51 -1.17
N TYR A 56 -14.02 11.44 -0.84
CA TYR A 56 -14.52 10.47 -1.82
C TYR A 56 -16.02 10.63 -2.14
N GLY A 57 -16.78 11.40 -1.36
CA GLY A 57 -18.21 11.57 -1.55
C GLY A 57 -19.03 10.46 -0.90
N GLY A 58 -20.17 10.12 -1.49
CA GLY A 58 -21.12 9.14 -0.94
C GLY A 58 -22.18 9.76 -0.02
N GLY A 59 -22.51 9.04 1.05
CA GLY A 59 -23.68 9.31 1.88
C GLY A 59 -24.91 8.63 1.29
N ILE A 60 -25.56 7.79 2.10
CA ILE A 60 -26.60 6.86 1.62
C ILE A 60 -27.86 7.60 1.13
N ASP A 61 -28.16 8.76 1.70
CA ASP A 61 -29.24 9.64 1.26
C ASP A 61 -28.92 10.39 -0.04
N ASN A 62 -27.65 10.75 -0.27
CA ASN A 62 -27.18 11.26 -1.57
C ASN A 62 -27.21 10.16 -2.64
N LEU A 63 -26.74 8.94 -2.30
CA LEU A 63 -26.82 7.77 -3.18
C LEU A 63 -28.27 7.54 -3.63
N SER A 64 -29.22 7.57 -2.69
CA SER A 64 -30.64 7.43 -3.00
C SER A 64 -31.13 8.51 -3.98
N ALA A 65 -30.75 9.77 -3.75
CA ALA A 65 -31.14 10.86 -4.63
C ALA A 65 -30.56 10.70 -6.04
N TYR A 66 -29.30 10.27 -6.18
CA TYR A 66 -28.68 10.00 -7.48
C TYR A 66 -29.35 8.83 -8.19
N LEU A 67 -29.59 7.71 -7.50
CA LEU A 67 -30.28 6.55 -8.07
C LEU A 67 -31.67 6.94 -8.56
N LYS A 68 -32.47 7.64 -7.74
CA LYS A 68 -33.82 8.11 -8.13
C LYS A 68 -33.79 9.05 -9.32
N LYS A 69 -32.78 9.92 -9.41
CA LYS A 69 -32.57 10.76 -10.59
C LYS A 69 -32.30 9.91 -11.84
N LEU A 70 -31.33 9.00 -11.78
CA LEU A 70 -30.95 8.14 -12.92
C LEU A 70 -32.09 7.19 -13.34
N GLN A 71 -32.81 6.63 -12.38
CA GLN A 71 -34.02 5.82 -12.60
C GLN A 71 -35.09 6.61 -13.36
N SER A 72 -35.22 7.92 -13.13
CA SER A 72 -36.20 8.76 -13.84
C SER A 72 -35.84 9.07 -15.30
N GLU A 73 -34.58 8.89 -15.68
CA GLU A 73 -34.09 9.16 -17.04
C GLU A 73 -34.45 8.04 -18.03
N ASN A 74 -34.67 6.81 -17.55
CA ASN A 74 -35.11 5.68 -18.36
C ASN A 74 -36.13 4.80 -17.61
N LYS A 75 -37.33 4.63 -18.16
CA LYS A 75 -38.37 3.74 -17.60
C LYS A 75 -37.97 2.26 -17.54
N ASN A 76 -37.03 1.85 -18.39
CA ASN A 76 -36.50 0.48 -18.47
C ASN A 76 -35.20 0.41 -17.68
N THR A 77 -35.26 0.73 -16.39
CA THR A 77 -34.11 0.71 -15.49
C THR A 77 -34.20 -0.48 -14.53
N LEU A 78 -33.06 -1.11 -14.25
CA LEU A 78 -32.89 -2.12 -13.22
C LEU A 78 -31.82 -1.66 -12.24
N THR A 79 -32.17 -1.51 -10.97
CA THR A 79 -31.24 -1.07 -9.91
C THR A 79 -30.84 -2.26 -9.03
N MET A 80 -29.55 -2.48 -8.83
CA MET A 80 -29.02 -3.70 -8.22
C MET A 80 -27.95 -3.41 -7.17
N SER A 81 -27.88 -4.26 -6.14
CA SER A 81 -26.78 -4.30 -5.18
C SER A 81 -25.97 -5.57 -5.37
N ALA A 82 -24.67 -5.43 -5.66
CA ALA A 82 -23.78 -6.56 -5.94
C ALA A 82 -23.17 -7.19 -4.68
N GLY A 83 -23.91 -7.22 -3.56
CA GLY A 83 -23.46 -7.82 -2.30
C GLY A 83 -22.79 -6.85 -1.33
N ASP A 84 -22.57 -7.35 -0.11
CA ASP A 84 -22.07 -6.60 1.04
C ASP A 84 -22.86 -5.32 1.29
N ALA A 85 -24.19 -5.43 1.19
CA ALA A 85 -25.09 -4.38 1.61
C ALA A 85 -25.01 -4.18 3.13
N VAL A 86 -24.84 -5.29 3.85
CA VAL A 86 -24.78 -5.39 5.31
C VAL A 86 -23.42 -5.95 5.75
N GLY A 87 -23.18 -5.98 7.07
CA GLY A 87 -21.94 -6.52 7.64
C GLY A 87 -20.71 -5.64 7.38
N GLY A 88 -19.72 -5.74 8.27
CA GLY A 88 -18.64 -4.74 8.36
C GLY A 88 -19.12 -3.31 8.66
N SER A 89 -20.39 -3.16 9.08
CA SER A 89 -21.07 -1.89 9.17
C SER A 89 -20.61 -1.03 10.35
N PRO A 90 -20.77 0.30 10.27
CA PRO A 90 -20.61 1.17 11.43
C PRO A 90 -21.60 0.80 12.53
N ALA A 91 -21.27 1.16 13.77
CA ALA A 91 -22.07 0.83 14.95
C ALA A 91 -23.54 1.27 14.82
N VAL A 92 -23.80 2.41 14.15
CA VAL A 92 -25.16 2.92 13.91
C VAL A 92 -26.06 1.96 13.13
N ALA A 93 -25.50 1.22 12.18
CA ALA A 93 -26.23 0.23 11.38
C ALA A 93 -26.23 -1.15 12.07
N ALA A 94 -25.07 -1.58 12.56
CA ALA A 94 -24.90 -2.92 13.10
C ALA A 94 -25.63 -3.16 14.44
N LEU A 95 -25.72 -2.14 15.31
CA LEU A 95 -26.52 -2.22 16.54
C LEU A 95 -28.03 -2.38 16.25
N LYS A 96 -28.45 -2.08 15.02
CA LYS A 96 -29.79 -2.32 14.49
C LYS A 96 -29.84 -3.52 13.54
N GLN A 97 -28.80 -4.34 13.50
CA GLN A 97 -28.69 -5.55 12.69
C GLN A 97 -28.94 -5.27 11.21
N ASP A 98 -28.40 -4.13 10.74
CA ASP A 98 -28.52 -3.62 9.37
C ASP A 98 -29.95 -3.51 8.81
N GLN A 99 -30.98 -3.63 9.67
CA GLN A 99 -32.38 -3.53 9.28
C GLN A 99 -32.69 -2.19 8.62
N PRO A 100 -32.22 -1.02 9.15
CA PRO A 100 -32.43 0.26 8.49
C PRO A 100 -31.74 0.32 7.13
N THR A 101 -30.60 -0.36 6.93
CA THR A 101 -29.94 -0.42 5.62
C THR A 101 -30.84 -1.11 4.59
N LEU A 102 -31.45 -2.25 4.95
CA LEU A 102 -32.38 -2.95 4.07
C LEU A 102 -33.69 -2.18 3.84
N GLU A 103 -34.14 -1.37 4.80
CA GLU A 103 -35.25 -0.42 4.60
C GLU A 103 -34.87 0.66 3.58
N ILE A 104 -33.65 1.18 3.66
CA ILE A 104 -33.15 2.20 2.74
C ILE A 104 -33.01 1.65 1.32
N LEU A 105 -32.52 0.41 1.15
CA LEU A 105 -32.49 -0.24 -0.18
C LEU A 105 -33.87 -0.30 -0.84
N LYS A 106 -34.93 -0.56 -0.06
CA LYS A 106 -36.32 -0.52 -0.56
C LYS A 106 -36.73 0.90 -0.96
N GLU A 107 -36.39 1.91 -0.15
CA GLU A 107 -36.70 3.31 -0.47
C GLU A 107 -35.91 3.84 -1.68
N MET A 108 -34.74 3.26 -1.98
CA MET A 108 -33.94 3.52 -3.19
C MET A 108 -34.50 2.86 -4.45
N ASN A 109 -35.56 2.06 -4.35
CA ASN A 109 -36.08 1.21 -5.42
C ASN A 109 -35.03 0.23 -5.96
N VAL A 110 -34.26 -0.42 -5.08
CA VAL A 110 -33.38 -1.53 -5.48
C VAL A 110 -34.23 -2.75 -5.84
N ASP A 111 -34.03 -3.28 -7.05
CA ASP A 111 -34.80 -4.40 -7.58
C ASP A 111 -34.22 -5.76 -7.18
N ILE A 112 -32.90 -5.89 -7.18
CA ILE A 112 -32.18 -7.16 -7.05
C ILE A 112 -30.99 -6.96 -6.12
N VAL A 113 -30.78 -7.93 -5.24
CA VAL A 113 -29.61 -7.99 -4.36
C VAL A 113 -28.99 -9.37 -4.53
N THR A 114 -27.69 -9.44 -4.82
CA THR A 114 -26.94 -10.68 -4.60
C THR A 114 -26.24 -10.62 -3.25
N THR A 115 -25.88 -11.77 -2.69
CA THR A 115 -25.08 -11.81 -1.45
C THR A 115 -23.61 -11.57 -1.78
N GLY A 116 -22.94 -10.78 -0.95
CA GLY A 116 -21.50 -10.80 -0.78
C GLY A 116 -21.11 -11.70 0.39
N ASN A 117 -19.84 -11.64 0.81
CA ASN A 117 -19.41 -12.48 1.93
C ASN A 117 -19.99 -11.99 3.27
N HIS A 118 -20.16 -10.69 3.46
CA HIS A 118 -20.59 -10.11 4.74
C HIS A 118 -22.07 -10.36 5.07
N GLU A 119 -22.90 -10.73 4.08
CA GLU A 119 -24.22 -11.31 4.34
C GLU A 119 -24.18 -12.65 5.13
N TYR A 120 -23.01 -13.30 5.20
CA TYR A 120 -22.79 -14.56 5.92
C TYR A 120 -22.02 -14.40 7.24
N ASP A 121 -21.72 -13.18 7.69
CA ASP A 121 -20.96 -12.91 8.93
C ASP A 121 -21.56 -13.63 10.15
N GLU A 122 -22.88 -13.53 10.32
CA GLU A 122 -23.64 -14.19 11.40
C GLU A 122 -24.26 -15.55 10.96
N GLY A 123 -23.86 -16.04 9.79
CA GLY A 123 -24.25 -17.35 9.24
C GLY A 123 -25.61 -17.39 8.53
N ILE A 124 -25.94 -18.56 7.97
CA ILE A 124 -27.11 -18.72 7.08
C ILE A 124 -28.47 -18.51 7.78
N THR A 125 -28.52 -18.66 9.11
CA THR A 125 -29.73 -18.41 9.90
C THR A 125 -30.06 -16.93 9.93
N GLU A 126 -29.04 -16.08 10.13
CA GLU A 126 -29.23 -14.64 10.16
C GLU A 126 -29.51 -14.09 8.76
N LEU A 127 -28.82 -14.59 7.73
CA LEU A 127 -29.17 -14.30 6.35
C LEU A 127 -30.65 -14.61 6.05
N ALA A 128 -31.15 -15.78 6.49
CA ALA A 128 -32.55 -16.12 6.31
C ALA A 128 -33.49 -15.13 7.03
N ARG A 129 -33.10 -14.64 8.21
CA ARG A 129 -33.86 -13.61 8.95
C ARG A 129 -33.84 -12.28 8.21
N LEU A 130 -32.70 -11.80 7.72
CA LEU A 130 -32.61 -10.56 6.96
C LEU A 130 -33.49 -10.59 5.70
N VAL A 131 -33.56 -11.74 5.03
CA VAL A 131 -34.40 -11.96 3.85
C VAL A 131 -35.89 -12.06 4.22
N GLN A 132 -36.24 -12.94 5.16
CA GLN A 132 -37.62 -13.39 5.38
C GLN A 132 -38.31 -12.76 6.61
N GLY A 133 -37.55 -12.06 7.45
CA GLY A 133 -38.01 -11.53 8.73
C GLY A 133 -37.84 -12.52 9.88
N GLY A 134 -38.13 -12.06 11.09
CA GLY A 134 -38.00 -12.82 12.33
C GLY A 134 -37.27 -12.05 13.43
N LYS A 135 -37.03 -12.74 14.54
CA LYS A 135 -36.43 -12.17 15.74
C LYS A 135 -34.94 -12.52 15.84
N HIS A 136 -34.10 -11.50 16.00
CA HIS A 136 -32.67 -11.67 16.20
C HIS A 136 -32.35 -12.07 17.65
N ALA A 137 -31.18 -12.68 17.88
CA ALA A 137 -30.71 -13.05 19.22
C ALA A 137 -30.56 -11.83 20.16
N SER A 138 -30.27 -10.64 19.61
CA SER A 138 -30.26 -9.37 20.36
C SER A 138 -31.65 -8.90 20.82
N GLY A 139 -32.72 -9.58 20.38
CA GLY A 139 -34.11 -9.24 20.71
C GLY A 139 -34.79 -8.32 19.71
N LEU A 140 -34.11 -7.88 18.64
CA LEU A 140 -34.69 -7.06 17.58
C LEU A 140 -35.62 -7.87 16.69
N ASP A 141 -36.81 -7.33 16.43
CA ASP A 141 -37.79 -7.91 15.50
C ASP A 141 -37.65 -7.28 14.11
N TRP A 142 -37.74 -8.08 13.05
CA TRP A 142 -37.66 -7.63 11.67
C TRP A 142 -38.79 -8.20 10.82
N ALA A 143 -39.37 -7.35 9.97
CA ALA A 143 -40.46 -7.74 9.07
C ALA A 143 -39.98 -8.51 7.82
N GLY A 144 -38.68 -8.51 7.55
CA GLY A 144 -38.11 -9.04 6.32
C GLY A 144 -37.86 -7.95 5.27
N SER A 145 -37.09 -8.32 4.26
CA SER A 145 -36.75 -7.44 3.14
C SER A 145 -37.60 -7.77 1.91
N GLU A 146 -38.87 -8.09 2.12
CA GLU A 146 -39.84 -8.29 1.03
C GLU A 146 -39.81 -7.09 0.06
N GLY A 147 -39.74 -7.38 -1.23
CA GLY A 147 -39.52 -6.39 -2.29
C GLY A 147 -38.09 -6.38 -2.86
N LEU A 148 -37.08 -6.80 -2.08
CA LEU A 148 -35.72 -6.99 -2.59
C LEU A 148 -35.59 -8.38 -3.23
N GLY A 149 -35.27 -8.43 -4.52
CA GLY A 149 -35.09 -9.67 -5.28
C GLY A 149 -33.78 -10.37 -4.96
N TRP A 150 -33.69 -11.06 -3.82
CA TRP A 150 -32.50 -11.80 -3.41
C TRP A 150 -32.16 -12.96 -4.35
N ILE A 151 -30.97 -12.93 -4.95
CA ILE A 151 -30.45 -13.99 -5.82
C ILE A 151 -29.00 -14.38 -5.51
N THR A 152 -28.72 -15.67 -5.39
CA THR A 152 -27.35 -16.22 -5.31
C THR A 152 -27.37 -17.67 -5.81
N SER A 153 -26.61 -17.97 -6.85
CA SER A 153 -26.67 -19.27 -7.55
C SER A 153 -25.67 -20.31 -7.05
N ASN A 154 -24.52 -19.87 -6.54
CA ASN A 154 -23.39 -20.75 -6.22
C ASN A 154 -23.26 -21.08 -4.73
N VAL A 155 -24.27 -20.78 -3.91
CA VAL A 155 -24.34 -21.19 -2.51
C VAL A 155 -25.43 -22.22 -2.35
N VAL A 156 -25.03 -23.49 -2.26
CA VAL A 156 -25.95 -24.63 -2.29
C VAL A 156 -25.99 -25.36 -0.97
N ALA A 157 -27.13 -25.94 -0.63
CA ALA A 157 -27.25 -26.74 0.58
C ALA A 157 -26.43 -28.05 0.46
N ASN A 158 -25.54 -28.34 1.42
CA ASN A 158 -24.74 -29.57 1.38
C ASN A 158 -25.47 -30.81 1.93
N LYS A 159 -26.59 -30.55 2.60
CA LYS A 159 -27.60 -31.49 3.09
C LYS A 159 -28.97 -30.81 3.02
N ASP A 160 -30.05 -31.57 3.19
CA ASP A 160 -31.38 -30.96 3.36
C ASP A 160 -31.36 -30.03 4.60
N LEU A 161 -31.68 -28.74 4.41
CA LEU A 161 -31.62 -27.72 5.47
C LEU A 161 -32.87 -26.83 5.48
N GLN A 162 -33.09 -26.14 6.60
CA GLN A 162 -34.10 -25.08 6.70
C GLN A 162 -33.43 -23.72 6.49
N PHE A 163 -33.93 -22.95 5.53
CA PHE A 163 -33.56 -21.56 5.31
C PHE A 163 -34.78 -20.69 5.60
N GLY A 164 -34.86 -20.23 6.85
CA GLY A 164 -36.05 -19.57 7.40
C GLY A 164 -37.26 -20.50 7.37
N ASN A 165 -38.31 -20.13 6.62
CA ASN A 165 -39.52 -20.93 6.46
C ASN A 165 -39.48 -21.92 5.27
N LYS A 166 -38.36 -22.01 4.54
CA LYS A 166 -38.19 -22.88 3.37
C LYS A 166 -37.30 -24.08 3.66
N THR A 167 -37.69 -25.24 3.16
CA THR A 167 -36.81 -26.42 3.11
C THR A 167 -36.02 -26.41 1.80
N ILE A 168 -34.69 -26.40 1.88
CA ILE A 168 -33.79 -26.48 0.72
C ILE A 168 -33.24 -27.90 0.63
N LYS A 169 -33.27 -28.50 -0.57
CA LYS A 169 -32.73 -29.84 -0.79
C LYS A 169 -31.22 -29.79 -1.02
N LYS A 170 -30.55 -30.87 -0.65
CA LYS A 170 -29.12 -31.03 -0.96
C LYS A 170 -28.85 -30.76 -2.45
N GLY A 171 -27.88 -29.87 -2.72
CA GLY A 171 -27.44 -29.47 -4.06
C GLY A 171 -28.22 -28.31 -4.66
N ASP A 172 -29.32 -27.87 -4.04
CA ASP A 172 -30.09 -26.72 -4.49
C ASP A 172 -29.54 -25.43 -3.87
N PRO A 173 -29.58 -24.30 -4.60
CA PRO A 173 -29.27 -22.98 -4.05
C PRO A 173 -30.17 -22.61 -2.86
N ILE A 174 -29.58 -21.96 -1.84
CA ILE A 174 -30.35 -21.51 -0.65
C ILE A 174 -31.21 -20.26 -0.93
N LEU A 175 -30.82 -19.48 -1.95
CA LEU A 175 -31.57 -18.36 -2.50
C LEU A 175 -31.93 -18.67 -3.96
N ASN A 176 -32.79 -17.86 -4.58
CA ASN A 176 -33.07 -18.05 -6.01
C ASN A 176 -31.75 -17.86 -6.80
N PRO A 177 -31.44 -18.71 -7.78
CA PRO A 177 -30.18 -18.58 -8.52
C PRO A 177 -30.14 -17.39 -9.47
N TYR A 178 -31.30 -17.04 -10.02
CA TYR A 178 -31.45 -15.96 -10.99
C TYR A 178 -32.85 -15.37 -10.92
N THR A 179 -33.06 -14.26 -11.62
CA THR A 179 -34.39 -13.68 -11.90
C THR A 179 -34.47 -13.20 -13.36
N VAL A 180 -35.70 -13.05 -13.88
CA VAL A 180 -35.95 -12.55 -15.24
C VAL A 180 -36.82 -11.31 -15.16
N LYS A 181 -36.37 -10.23 -15.82
CA LYS A 181 -37.09 -8.96 -15.93
C LYS A 181 -37.44 -8.71 -17.40
N GLU A 182 -38.63 -8.19 -17.66
CA GLU A 182 -39.10 -7.90 -19.01
C GLU A 182 -39.18 -6.40 -19.26
N PHE A 183 -38.56 -5.94 -20.35
CA PHE A 183 -38.52 -4.53 -20.76
C PHE A 183 -39.02 -4.38 -22.18
N ASP A 184 -40.21 -3.78 -22.34
CA ASP A 184 -40.86 -3.57 -23.64
C ASP A 184 -40.86 -4.83 -24.56
N GLY A 185 -41.09 -6.01 -23.96
CA GLY A 185 -41.16 -7.31 -24.64
C GLY A 185 -39.85 -8.11 -24.69
N VAL A 186 -38.74 -7.58 -24.16
CA VAL A 186 -37.43 -8.24 -24.11
C VAL A 186 -37.15 -8.77 -22.71
N LYS A 187 -36.74 -10.04 -22.60
CA LYS A 187 -36.35 -10.65 -21.32
C LYS A 187 -34.86 -10.47 -21.06
N VAL A 188 -34.53 -9.96 -19.88
CA VAL A 188 -33.17 -9.86 -19.33
C VAL A 188 -33.08 -10.79 -18.12
N GLY A 189 -32.15 -11.76 -18.18
CA GLY A 189 -31.85 -12.64 -17.06
C GLY A 189 -30.73 -12.07 -16.20
N VAL A 190 -30.87 -12.14 -14.88
CA VAL A 190 -29.83 -11.74 -13.93
C VAL A 190 -29.49 -12.93 -13.04
N ILE A 191 -28.24 -13.37 -13.08
CA ILE A 191 -27.70 -14.46 -12.26
C ILE A 191 -26.88 -13.86 -11.12
N GLY A 192 -27.11 -14.30 -9.88
CA GLY A 192 -26.32 -13.87 -8.72
C GLY A 192 -25.17 -14.84 -8.42
N VAL A 193 -23.99 -14.37 -8.08
CA VAL A 193 -22.89 -15.19 -7.57
C VAL A 193 -22.08 -14.46 -6.49
N VAL A 194 -21.49 -15.22 -5.58
CA VAL A 194 -20.57 -14.73 -4.54
C VAL A 194 -19.23 -15.45 -4.66
N THR A 195 -18.13 -14.80 -4.31
CA THR A 195 -16.80 -15.43 -4.32
C THR A 195 -16.73 -16.70 -3.47
N THR A 196 -16.10 -17.74 -4.01
CA THR A 196 -15.80 -18.98 -3.29
C THR A 196 -14.87 -18.76 -2.09
N ASP A 197 -14.11 -17.66 -2.07
CA ASP A 197 -13.29 -17.25 -0.92
C ASP A 197 -14.13 -16.84 0.30
N THR A 198 -15.44 -16.65 0.16
CA THR A 198 -16.35 -16.43 1.30
C THR A 198 -16.15 -17.47 2.40
N ALA A 199 -15.93 -18.73 2.03
CA ALA A 199 -15.69 -19.83 2.98
C ALA A 199 -14.46 -19.61 3.90
N LYS A 200 -13.54 -18.71 3.51
CA LYS A 200 -12.35 -18.33 4.27
C LYS A 200 -12.49 -16.99 4.98
N LYS A 201 -13.51 -16.20 4.64
CA LYS A 201 -13.73 -14.81 5.09
C LYS A 201 -14.75 -14.66 6.21
N VAL A 202 -15.64 -15.64 6.39
CA VAL A 202 -16.65 -15.63 7.46
C VAL A 202 -16.45 -16.76 8.46
N VAL A 203 -17.19 -16.74 9.57
CA VAL A 203 -17.12 -17.75 10.64
C VAL A 203 -17.55 -19.12 10.09
N PRO A 204 -16.64 -20.12 9.97
CA PRO A 204 -16.91 -21.39 9.30
C PRO A 204 -18.12 -22.18 9.84
N ASN A 205 -18.37 -22.14 11.15
CA ASN A 205 -19.53 -22.83 11.74
C ASN A 205 -20.87 -22.22 11.31
N GLY A 206 -20.92 -20.93 10.95
CA GLY A 206 -22.12 -20.24 10.46
C GLY A 206 -22.56 -20.69 9.07
N ILE A 207 -21.64 -21.27 8.29
CA ILE A 207 -21.84 -21.70 6.90
C ILE A 207 -21.66 -23.21 6.68
N LYS A 208 -21.46 -24.00 7.73
CA LYS A 208 -21.14 -25.44 7.65
C LYS A 208 -22.16 -26.32 6.89
N ASP A 209 -23.37 -25.82 6.68
CA ASP A 209 -24.47 -26.54 6.04
C ASP A 209 -24.64 -26.17 4.56
N VAL A 210 -23.78 -25.30 4.04
CA VAL A 210 -23.75 -24.89 2.63
C VAL A 210 -22.38 -25.08 2.01
N ASP A 211 -22.34 -25.27 0.70
CA ASP A 211 -21.13 -25.30 -0.11
C ASP A 211 -21.12 -24.09 -1.05
N PHE A 212 -19.95 -23.45 -1.19
CA PHE A 212 -19.69 -22.43 -2.20
C PHE A 212 -19.09 -23.13 -3.43
N ILE A 213 -19.89 -23.34 -4.46
CA ILE A 213 -19.44 -24.00 -5.69
C ILE A 213 -18.80 -22.99 -6.65
N ASP A 214 -18.03 -23.51 -7.60
CA ASP A 214 -17.33 -22.72 -8.63
C ASP A 214 -18.30 -21.78 -9.36
N GLU A 215 -17.88 -20.52 -9.48
CA GLU A 215 -18.69 -19.43 -10.02
C GLU A 215 -19.04 -19.68 -11.49
N VAL A 216 -18.07 -20.16 -12.29
CA VAL A 216 -18.30 -20.48 -13.70
C VAL A 216 -19.30 -21.63 -13.85
N GLN A 217 -19.18 -22.67 -13.03
CA GLN A 217 -20.10 -23.81 -13.02
C GLN A 217 -21.53 -23.35 -12.75
N ALA A 218 -21.74 -22.47 -11.77
CA ALA A 218 -23.06 -21.96 -11.44
C ALA A 218 -23.62 -21.04 -12.54
N ILE A 219 -22.81 -20.09 -13.03
CA ILE A 219 -23.21 -19.17 -14.11
C ILE A 219 -23.65 -19.97 -15.34
N ASP A 220 -22.83 -20.90 -15.82
CA ASP A 220 -23.13 -21.66 -17.05
C ASP A 220 -24.39 -22.52 -16.91
N LYS A 221 -24.60 -23.16 -15.75
CA LYS A 221 -25.80 -23.94 -15.48
C LYS A 221 -27.06 -23.09 -15.66
N TYR A 222 -27.10 -21.92 -15.03
CA TYR A 222 -28.28 -21.07 -15.04
C TYR A 222 -28.41 -20.23 -16.32
N THR A 223 -27.31 -19.95 -17.02
CA THR A 223 -27.34 -19.42 -18.38
C THR A 223 -28.04 -20.38 -19.34
N GLU A 224 -27.74 -21.69 -19.31
CA GLU A 224 -28.43 -22.66 -20.17
C GLU A 224 -29.91 -22.80 -19.83
N GLU A 225 -30.26 -22.74 -18.54
CA GLU A 225 -31.66 -22.73 -18.10
C GLU A 225 -32.41 -21.50 -18.63
N LEU A 226 -31.82 -20.31 -18.50
CA LEU A 226 -32.37 -19.05 -19.03
C LEU A 226 -32.51 -19.07 -20.56
N LYS A 227 -31.52 -19.60 -21.28
CA LYS A 227 -31.58 -19.76 -22.74
C LYS A 227 -32.72 -20.67 -23.16
N SER A 228 -32.96 -21.76 -22.42
CA SER A 228 -34.10 -22.66 -22.68
C SER A 228 -35.46 -21.98 -22.53
N GLN A 229 -35.52 -20.87 -21.77
CA GLN A 229 -36.70 -20.03 -21.57
C GLN A 229 -36.81 -18.87 -22.59
N GLY A 230 -35.89 -18.84 -23.56
CA GLY A 230 -35.80 -17.79 -24.58
C GLY A 230 -35.21 -16.47 -24.09
N VAL A 231 -34.47 -16.49 -22.98
CA VAL A 231 -33.72 -15.32 -22.51
C VAL A 231 -32.38 -15.24 -23.25
N LYS A 232 -32.08 -14.05 -23.77
CA LYS A 232 -30.98 -13.79 -24.71
C LYS A 232 -30.03 -12.68 -24.28
N THR A 233 -30.45 -11.88 -23.31
CA THR A 233 -29.58 -10.92 -22.62
C THR A 233 -29.34 -11.44 -21.19
N ILE A 234 -28.07 -11.67 -20.81
CA ILE A 234 -27.69 -12.21 -19.50
C ILE A 234 -26.70 -11.28 -18.79
N VAL A 235 -27.07 -10.89 -17.58
CA VAL A 235 -26.28 -10.11 -16.64
C VAL A 235 -25.87 -11.04 -15.48
N VAL A 236 -24.59 -11.00 -15.10
CA VAL A 236 -24.12 -11.60 -13.86
C VAL A 236 -23.91 -10.49 -12.83
N LEU A 237 -24.67 -10.54 -11.74
CA LEU A 237 -24.49 -9.71 -10.57
C LEU A 237 -23.58 -10.48 -9.61
N SER A 238 -22.32 -10.07 -9.51
CA SER A 238 -21.24 -10.87 -8.94
C SER A 238 -20.57 -10.15 -7.77
N HIS A 239 -20.40 -10.87 -6.66
CA HIS A 239 -19.54 -10.45 -5.57
C HIS A 239 -18.17 -11.13 -5.66
N VAL A 240 -17.41 -10.79 -6.71
CA VAL A 240 -16.08 -11.33 -7.02
C VAL A 240 -15.17 -10.20 -7.51
N PRO A 241 -13.90 -10.13 -7.04
CA PRO A 241 -13.00 -9.02 -7.34
C PRO A 241 -12.72 -8.74 -8.81
N ALA A 242 -12.80 -7.46 -9.20
CA ALA A 242 -12.20 -6.97 -10.44
C ALA A 242 -10.93 -6.17 -10.18
N LYS A 243 -9.90 -6.38 -11.01
CA LYS A 243 -8.64 -5.62 -10.94
C LYS A 243 -8.44 -4.80 -12.21
N THR A 244 -8.22 -3.50 -12.06
CA THR A 244 -7.83 -2.61 -13.15
C THR A 244 -6.54 -1.86 -12.86
N ASP A 245 -5.76 -1.58 -13.89
CA ASP A 245 -4.46 -0.91 -13.70
C ASP A 245 -4.61 0.56 -13.27
N LYS A 246 -5.71 1.22 -13.66
CA LYS A 246 -5.97 2.66 -13.43
C LYS A 246 -7.46 3.00 -13.54
N ASP A 247 -7.91 3.91 -12.67
CA ASP A 247 -9.12 4.69 -12.91
C ASP A 247 -8.85 5.72 -14.02
N THR A 248 -9.42 5.48 -15.21
CA THR A 248 -9.29 6.39 -16.36
C THR A 248 -10.59 7.11 -16.71
N GLY A 249 -11.68 6.82 -15.99
CA GLY A 249 -13.04 7.23 -16.36
C GLY A 249 -13.51 6.71 -17.73
N LYS A 250 -12.79 5.77 -18.35
CA LYS A 250 -13.06 5.23 -19.68
C LYS A 250 -13.05 3.71 -19.63
N LEU A 251 -13.76 3.10 -20.58
CA LEU A 251 -13.68 1.67 -20.84
C LEU A 251 -12.25 1.27 -21.22
N ILE A 252 -11.63 0.39 -20.45
CA ILE A 252 -10.27 -0.17 -20.69
C ILE A 252 -10.30 -1.69 -20.68
N ASP A 253 -9.24 -2.34 -21.19
CA ASP A 253 -9.12 -3.79 -21.05
C ASP A 253 -8.94 -4.14 -19.55
N LEU A 254 -9.62 -5.18 -19.07
CA LEU A 254 -9.49 -5.66 -17.69
C LEU A 254 -8.11 -6.32 -17.49
N SER A 255 -7.53 -6.23 -16.28
CA SER A 255 -6.26 -6.89 -15.98
C SER A 255 -6.39 -8.42 -16.06
N GLU A 256 -5.43 -9.09 -16.69
CA GLU A 256 -5.39 -10.57 -16.77
C GLU A 256 -5.13 -11.21 -15.39
N GLU A 257 -4.69 -10.44 -14.39
CA GLU A 257 -4.51 -10.89 -13.00
C GLU A 257 -5.82 -10.85 -12.18
N SER A 258 -6.95 -10.47 -12.79
CA SER A 258 -8.24 -10.36 -12.12
C SER A 258 -9.01 -11.68 -12.12
N ASP A 259 -9.63 -12.04 -10.99
CA ASP A 259 -10.49 -13.24 -10.90
C ASP A 259 -11.66 -13.18 -11.91
N ILE A 260 -12.29 -12.01 -12.05
CA ILE A 260 -13.35 -11.78 -13.04
C ILE A 260 -12.84 -11.93 -14.49
N TYR A 261 -11.56 -11.64 -14.79
CA TYR A 261 -11.03 -11.87 -16.14
C TYR A 261 -11.09 -13.36 -16.49
N ASP A 262 -10.60 -14.22 -15.59
CA ASP A 262 -10.61 -15.66 -15.74
C ASP A 262 -12.02 -16.24 -15.87
N ILE A 263 -12.96 -15.77 -15.04
CA ILE A 263 -14.37 -16.15 -15.12
C ILE A 263 -14.95 -15.73 -16.48
N SER A 264 -14.73 -14.48 -16.90
CA SER A 264 -15.25 -13.93 -18.15
C SER A 264 -14.85 -14.74 -19.38
N GLN A 265 -13.60 -15.23 -19.42
CA GLN A 265 -13.12 -16.08 -20.52
C GLN A 265 -13.84 -17.43 -20.59
N LYS A 266 -14.14 -18.02 -19.42
CA LYS A 266 -14.65 -19.40 -19.30
C LYS A 266 -16.17 -19.47 -19.49
N VAL A 267 -16.92 -18.52 -18.91
CA VAL A 267 -18.39 -18.53 -18.94
C VAL A 267 -18.97 -18.53 -20.34
N ASN A 268 -20.24 -18.93 -20.43
CA ASN A 268 -21.02 -19.04 -21.64
C ASN A 268 -20.94 -17.77 -22.53
N GLY A 269 -21.01 -17.99 -23.84
CA GLY A 269 -20.97 -16.90 -24.82
C GLY A 269 -22.16 -15.94 -24.73
N GLU A 270 -23.27 -16.37 -24.12
CA GLU A 270 -24.49 -15.57 -23.94
C GLU A 270 -24.42 -14.58 -22.77
N VAL A 271 -23.35 -14.59 -21.96
CA VAL A 271 -23.15 -13.58 -20.91
C VAL A 271 -22.68 -12.28 -21.55
N ASP A 272 -23.43 -11.19 -21.31
CA ASP A 272 -23.17 -9.86 -21.88
C ASP A 272 -22.48 -8.90 -20.89
N VAL A 273 -22.84 -9.01 -19.61
CA VAL A 273 -22.44 -8.07 -18.56
C VAL A 273 -22.06 -8.82 -17.29
N ILE A 274 -20.97 -8.40 -16.64
CA ILE A 274 -20.63 -8.80 -15.28
C ILE A 274 -20.44 -7.55 -14.41
N ILE A 275 -21.18 -7.48 -13.31
CA ILE A 275 -21.00 -6.44 -12.29
C ILE A 275 -20.21 -7.09 -11.15
N ALA A 276 -18.97 -6.64 -10.93
CA ALA A 276 -18.03 -7.12 -9.91
C ALA A 276 -18.14 -6.32 -8.59
N ALA A 277 -17.47 -6.81 -7.54
CA ALA A 277 -17.44 -6.24 -6.18
C ALA A 277 -16.35 -6.96 -5.32
N ASP A 278 -16.38 -6.84 -3.99
CA ASP A 278 -15.55 -7.52 -2.97
C ASP A 278 -14.22 -6.82 -2.61
N ASN A 279 -13.44 -6.35 -3.60
CA ASN A 279 -12.17 -5.69 -3.34
C ASN A 279 -12.26 -4.17 -3.21
N HIS A 280 -13.48 -3.61 -3.33
CA HIS A 280 -13.81 -2.20 -3.18
C HIS A 280 -13.11 -1.30 -4.22
N ASP A 281 -12.83 -1.85 -5.39
CA ASP A 281 -11.98 -1.21 -6.40
C ASP A 281 -12.83 -0.63 -7.53
N TYR A 282 -12.12 -0.07 -8.50
CA TYR A 282 -12.68 0.47 -9.70
C TYR A 282 -12.58 -0.54 -10.85
N ALA A 283 -13.70 -0.76 -11.52
CA ALA A 283 -13.67 -1.32 -12.86
C ALA A 283 -14.64 -0.58 -13.79
N ASN A 284 -14.14 -0.18 -14.95
CA ASN A 284 -14.93 0.23 -16.10
C ASN A 284 -14.26 -0.37 -17.33
N SER A 285 -14.61 -1.61 -17.63
CA SER A 285 -13.75 -2.47 -18.45
C SER A 285 -14.52 -3.29 -19.47
N VAL A 286 -13.76 -3.80 -20.45
CA VAL A 286 -14.23 -4.79 -21.42
C VAL A 286 -13.31 -5.98 -21.44
N VAL A 287 -13.88 -7.18 -21.55
CA VAL A 287 -13.15 -8.43 -21.76
C VAL A 287 -13.46 -8.94 -23.15
N LYS A 288 -12.43 -8.99 -24.00
CA LYS A 288 -12.51 -9.60 -25.33
C LYS A 288 -12.31 -11.09 -25.23
N ARG A 289 -13.12 -11.84 -25.96
CA ARG A 289 -13.16 -13.30 -25.89
C ARG A 289 -13.06 -13.90 -27.28
N GLU A 290 -12.18 -14.88 -27.46
CA GLU A 290 -12.04 -15.53 -28.77
C GLU A 290 -13.28 -16.39 -29.07
N GLY A 291 -13.97 -16.07 -30.17
CA GLY A 291 -15.15 -16.83 -30.62
C GLY A 291 -16.42 -16.65 -29.79
N LYS A 292 -16.43 -15.71 -28.83
CA LYS A 292 -17.59 -15.30 -28.02
C LYS A 292 -17.78 -13.78 -28.13
N ASP A 293 -18.93 -13.28 -27.70
CA ASP A 293 -19.16 -11.82 -27.63
C ASP A 293 -18.32 -11.16 -26.53
N ASP A 294 -18.05 -9.87 -26.62
CA ASP A 294 -17.31 -9.16 -25.56
C ASP A 294 -18.19 -9.00 -24.30
N ILE A 295 -17.58 -9.03 -23.11
CA ILE A 295 -18.27 -8.75 -21.84
C ILE A 295 -17.91 -7.35 -21.35
N VAL A 296 -18.91 -6.58 -20.92
CA VAL A 296 -18.70 -5.36 -20.15
C VAL A 296 -18.59 -5.71 -18.66
N VAL A 297 -17.55 -5.18 -18.01
CA VAL A 297 -17.29 -5.39 -16.58
C VAL A 297 -17.27 -4.05 -15.85
N THR A 298 -18.01 -3.95 -14.74
CA THR A 298 -18.01 -2.75 -13.88
C THR A 298 -17.88 -3.10 -12.40
N GLU A 299 -17.21 -2.25 -11.65
CA GLU A 299 -17.17 -2.24 -10.17
C GLU A 299 -17.14 -0.77 -9.71
N ALA A 300 -17.95 -0.44 -8.70
CA ALA A 300 -18.23 0.93 -8.31
C ALA A 300 -17.67 1.29 -6.93
N TYR A 301 -16.37 1.00 -6.69
CA TYR A 301 -15.69 1.23 -5.42
C TYR A 301 -16.46 0.60 -4.25
N SER A 302 -16.85 1.37 -3.23
CA SER A 302 -17.59 0.87 -2.06
C SER A 302 -18.34 2.00 -1.35
N LYS A 303 -19.09 1.66 -0.28
CA LYS A 303 -19.69 2.61 0.68
C LYS A 303 -20.65 3.63 0.07
N GLY A 304 -21.27 3.27 -1.05
CA GLY A 304 -22.17 4.17 -1.78
C GLY A 304 -21.48 5.39 -2.40
N GLN A 305 -20.16 5.37 -2.56
CA GLN A 305 -19.39 6.48 -3.13
C GLN A 305 -19.61 6.64 -4.63
N ASN A 306 -19.93 5.54 -5.32
CA ASN A 306 -20.13 5.53 -6.76
C ASN A 306 -21.29 4.61 -7.18
N ILE A 307 -21.77 4.83 -8.41
CA ILE A 307 -22.80 4.03 -9.07
C ILE A 307 -22.22 3.52 -10.39
N GLY A 308 -22.29 2.22 -10.62
CA GLY A 308 -22.11 1.62 -11.94
C GLY A 308 -23.34 1.90 -12.80
N GLU A 309 -23.12 2.48 -13.98
CA GLU A 309 -24.17 2.72 -14.97
C GLU A 309 -23.81 1.98 -16.26
N ILE A 310 -24.68 1.07 -16.70
CA ILE A 310 -24.54 0.37 -17.97
C ILE A 310 -25.79 0.61 -18.81
N ASP A 311 -25.62 1.22 -19.98
CA ASP A 311 -26.68 1.37 -20.97
C ASP A 311 -26.57 0.28 -22.02
N LEU A 312 -27.60 -0.56 -22.14
CA LEU A 312 -27.73 -1.59 -23.15
C LEU A 312 -28.79 -1.19 -24.19
N THR A 313 -28.48 -1.38 -25.47
CA THR A 313 -29.47 -1.37 -26.54
C THR A 313 -29.66 -2.80 -27.01
N ILE A 314 -30.88 -3.33 -26.88
CA ILE A 314 -31.21 -4.73 -27.16
C ILE A 314 -32.15 -4.81 -28.36
N ASP A 315 -31.89 -5.73 -29.29
CA ASP A 315 -32.79 -5.97 -30.43
C ASP A 315 -34.05 -6.72 -29.97
N LYS A 316 -35.24 -6.19 -30.28
CA LYS A 316 -36.51 -6.79 -29.83
C LYS A 316 -36.85 -8.11 -30.51
N THR A 317 -36.24 -8.41 -31.66
CA THR A 317 -36.50 -9.62 -32.43
C THR A 317 -35.60 -10.75 -31.97
N THR A 318 -34.31 -10.48 -31.80
CA THR A 318 -33.35 -11.51 -31.40
C THR A 318 -33.19 -11.61 -29.88
N GLY A 319 -33.42 -10.51 -29.15
CA GLY A 319 -33.16 -10.41 -27.72
C GLY A 319 -31.69 -10.20 -27.37
N ASP A 320 -30.83 -9.99 -28.37
CA ASP A 320 -29.38 -9.83 -28.18
C ASP A 320 -29.00 -8.36 -27.97
N VAL A 321 -27.96 -8.14 -27.16
CA VAL A 321 -27.33 -6.82 -27.01
C VAL A 321 -26.64 -6.44 -28.32
N VAL A 322 -27.02 -5.28 -28.88
CA VAL A 322 -26.41 -4.74 -30.11
C VAL A 322 -25.48 -3.57 -29.85
N ASN A 323 -25.59 -2.93 -28.68
CA ASN A 323 -24.66 -1.91 -28.22
C ASN A 323 -24.68 -1.81 -26.68
N SER A 324 -23.52 -1.60 -26.08
CA SER A 324 -23.36 -1.38 -24.64
C SER A 324 -22.44 -0.19 -24.37
N LYS A 325 -22.67 0.51 -23.25
CA LYS A 325 -21.79 1.55 -22.70
C LYS A 325 -21.78 1.43 -21.18
N ALA A 326 -20.63 1.69 -20.56
CA ALA A 326 -20.49 1.69 -19.11
C ALA A 326 -19.82 2.97 -18.61
N ASN A 327 -20.27 3.45 -17.46
CA ASN A 327 -19.73 4.56 -16.71
C ASN A 327 -19.72 4.22 -15.22
N ILE A 328 -18.81 4.83 -14.47
CA ILE A 328 -18.84 4.84 -13.00
C ILE A 328 -19.07 6.29 -12.57
N ILE A 329 -20.19 6.55 -11.90
CA ILE A 329 -20.65 7.89 -11.52
C ILE A 329 -20.34 8.12 -10.06
N SER A 330 -19.57 9.15 -9.73
CA SER A 330 -19.35 9.54 -8.34
C SER A 330 -20.59 10.19 -7.72
N VAL A 331 -20.92 9.77 -6.50
CA VAL A 331 -21.95 10.37 -5.66
C VAL A 331 -21.34 11.59 -4.96
N ASP A 332 -21.54 12.76 -5.55
CA ASP A 332 -21.05 14.03 -5.01
C ASP A 332 -22.17 14.75 -4.23
N PRO A 333 -22.08 14.84 -2.88
CA PRO A 333 -23.08 15.51 -2.03
C PRO A 333 -23.31 16.98 -2.38
N LYS A 334 -22.35 17.63 -3.07
CA LYS A 334 -22.46 19.06 -3.43
C LYS A 334 -23.31 19.27 -4.69
N LYS A 335 -23.61 18.23 -5.44
CA LYS A 335 -24.30 18.28 -6.74
C LYS A 335 -25.73 17.74 -6.69
N ILE A 336 -26.18 17.25 -5.55
CA ILE A 336 -27.53 16.74 -5.38
C ILE A 336 -28.10 17.16 -4.03
N THR A 337 -29.43 17.21 -3.93
CA THR A 337 -30.13 17.32 -2.65
C THR A 337 -30.39 15.92 -2.13
N ALA A 338 -29.94 15.63 -0.91
CA ALA A 338 -30.15 14.35 -0.24
C ALA A 338 -31.63 13.96 -0.16
N ASP A 339 -31.89 12.66 -0.23
CA ASP A 339 -33.24 12.11 -0.11
C ASP A 339 -33.75 12.21 1.33
N ALA A 340 -34.67 13.15 1.56
CA ALA A 340 -35.21 13.44 2.89
C ALA A 340 -35.82 12.22 3.61
N LYS A 341 -36.37 11.23 2.89
CA LYS A 341 -36.90 10.03 3.55
C LYS A 341 -35.78 9.14 4.06
N VAL A 342 -34.74 8.94 3.25
CA VAL A 342 -33.56 8.18 3.65
C VAL A 342 -32.82 8.89 4.78
N THR A 343 -32.66 10.22 4.70
CA THR A 343 -32.13 11.03 5.80
C THR A 343 -32.89 10.79 7.11
N ASN A 344 -34.23 10.73 7.07
CA ASN A 344 -35.02 10.46 8.27
C ASN A 344 -34.81 9.04 8.84
N ILE A 345 -34.64 8.02 7.99
CA ILE A 345 -34.35 6.65 8.44
C ILE A 345 -32.98 6.62 9.13
N VAL A 346 -31.96 7.23 8.51
CA VAL A 346 -30.60 7.32 9.07
C VAL A 346 -30.60 8.06 10.41
N GLN A 347 -31.25 9.23 10.48
CA GLN A 347 -31.35 10.01 11.72
C GLN A 347 -32.04 9.21 12.82
N LYS A 348 -33.13 8.51 12.49
CA LYS A 348 -33.85 7.68 13.46
C LYS A 348 -32.98 6.53 13.99
N ALA A 349 -32.24 5.86 13.11
CA ALA A 349 -31.30 4.82 13.51
C ALA A 349 -30.23 5.37 14.45
N ALA A 350 -29.63 6.52 14.11
CA ALA A 350 -28.63 7.21 14.93
C ALA A 350 -29.18 7.61 16.31
N GLU A 351 -30.34 8.25 16.37
CA GLU A 351 -30.99 8.65 17.62
C GLU A 351 -31.24 7.48 18.56
N ASP A 352 -31.70 6.35 18.01
CA ASP A 352 -32.04 5.17 18.80
C ASP A 352 -30.81 4.53 19.48
N VAL A 353 -29.62 4.62 18.87
CA VAL A 353 -28.39 4.00 19.40
C VAL A 353 -27.45 5.01 20.04
N LYS A 354 -27.69 6.31 19.87
CA LYS A 354 -26.86 7.40 20.37
C LYS A 354 -26.41 7.22 21.83
N PRO A 355 -27.27 6.86 22.80
CA PRO A 355 -26.83 6.67 24.18
C PRO A 355 -25.78 5.56 24.34
N MET A 356 -25.81 4.55 23.48
CA MET A 356 -24.82 3.47 23.47
C MET A 356 -23.53 3.91 22.79
N LEU A 357 -23.61 4.60 21.65
CA LEU A 357 -22.45 5.09 20.89
C LEU A 357 -21.61 6.08 21.68
N GLU A 358 -22.24 7.11 22.26
CA GLU A 358 -21.57 8.19 23.00
C GLU A 358 -21.08 7.77 24.39
N ARG A 359 -21.30 6.52 24.78
CA ARG A 359 -20.85 6.02 26.07
C ARG A 359 -19.33 6.05 26.13
N LYS A 360 -18.78 6.91 26.99
CA LYS A 360 -17.35 6.98 27.24
C LYS A 360 -16.84 5.66 27.84
N VAL A 361 -15.85 5.07 27.17
CA VAL A 361 -15.14 3.86 27.59
C VAL A 361 -13.80 4.22 28.22
N GLY A 362 -13.08 5.23 27.69
CA GLY A 362 -11.77 5.60 28.21
C GLY A 362 -11.20 6.88 27.59
N TYR A 363 -9.88 6.93 27.50
CA TYR A 363 -9.10 8.05 26.97
C TYR A 363 -7.80 7.54 26.33
N ALA A 364 -7.44 8.07 25.17
CA ALA A 364 -6.18 7.83 24.47
C ALA A 364 -5.37 9.14 24.43
N GLU A 365 -4.13 9.11 24.89
CA GLU A 365 -3.30 10.32 24.94
C GLU A 365 -2.82 10.75 23.54
N GLU A 366 -2.67 9.78 22.64
CA GLU A 366 -2.24 9.98 21.27
C GLU A 366 -2.99 9.05 20.31
N GLU A 367 -2.93 9.35 19.01
CA GLU A 367 -3.46 8.44 18.00
C GLU A 367 -2.63 7.15 17.96
N ILE A 368 -3.33 6.01 17.91
CA ILE A 368 -2.71 4.68 17.84
C ILE A 368 -3.04 4.09 16.47
N PRO A 369 -2.06 4.06 15.55
CA PRO A 369 -2.32 3.70 14.17
C PRO A 369 -2.50 2.20 13.99
N ARG A 370 -3.27 1.85 12.96
CA ARG A 370 -3.44 0.46 12.48
C ARG A 370 -2.51 0.10 11.32
N THR A 371 -1.78 1.06 10.79
CA THR A 371 -0.92 0.91 9.61
C THR A 371 0.28 0.03 9.95
N ILE A 372 0.81 -0.65 8.94
CA ILE A 372 2.05 -1.43 9.07
C ILE A 372 3.08 -0.77 8.16
N ASP A 373 3.86 0.16 8.72
CA ASP A 373 4.93 0.89 8.02
C ASP A 373 6.32 0.52 8.58
N ASN A 374 6.57 -0.79 8.69
CA ASN A 374 7.83 -1.37 9.14
C ASN A 374 8.11 -2.67 8.37
N ASP A 375 9.31 -3.24 8.52
CA ASP A 375 9.69 -4.48 7.80
C ASP A 375 9.33 -5.77 8.56
N HIS A 376 8.76 -5.67 9.75
CA HIS A 376 8.46 -6.85 10.58
C HIS A 376 6.99 -7.25 10.59
N GLY A 377 6.06 -6.42 10.11
CA GLY A 377 4.67 -6.82 9.92
C GLY A 377 3.74 -6.55 11.12
N GLU A 378 4.20 -5.77 12.09
CA GLU A 378 3.44 -5.46 13.32
C GLU A 378 2.79 -4.08 13.22
N ALA A 379 1.58 -3.90 13.75
CA ALA A 379 0.87 -2.62 13.87
C ALA A 379 0.72 -2.26 15.35
N GLU A 380 0.87 -0.99 15.72
CA GLU A 380 0.75 -0.55 17.12
C GLU A 380 -0.62 -0.90 17.71
N LEU A 381 -1.72 -0.56 17.01
CA LEU A 381 -3.07 -0.90 17.47
C LEU A 381 -3.35 -2.40 17.40
N GLY A 382 -2.82 -3.08 16.37
CA GLY A 382 -2.96 -4.53 16.25
C GLY A 382 -2.33 -5.27 17.43
N ARG A 383 -1.13 -4.84 17.83
CA ARG A 383 -0.42 -5.32 19.01
C ARG A 383 -1.18 -5.00 20.30
N MET A 384 -1.75 -3.79 20.42
CA MET A 384 -2.56 -3.41 21.58
C MET A 384 -3.81 -4.28 21.72
N ILE A 385 -4.49 -4.61 20.62
CA ILE A 385 -5.67 -5.48 20.66
C ILE A 385 -5.28 -6.90 21.06
N ALA A 386 -4.18 -7.44 20.51
CA ALA A 386 -3.68 -8.74 20.94
C ALA A 386 -3.35 -8.75 22.45
N GLU A 387 -2.73 -7.68 22.96
CA GLU A 387 -2.49 -7.50 24.40
C GLU A 387 -3.81 -7.41 25.19
N ALA A 388 -4.81 -6.70 24.69
CA ALA A 388 -6.13 -6.57 25.32
C ALA A 388 -6.84 -7.93 25.44
N GLN A 389 -6.80 -8.73 24.38
CA GLN A 389 -7.38 -10.08 24.37
C GLN A 389 -6.66 -11.00 25.38
N LEU A 390 -5.32 -10.95 25.41
CA LEU A 390 -4.54 -11.74 26.37
C LEU A 390 -4.82 -11.32 27.82
N TRP A 391 -4.85 -10.02 28.09
CA TRP A 391 -5.15 -9.47 29.40
C TRP A 391 -6.56 -9.83 29.85
N ALA A 392 -7.59 -9.60 29.02
CA ALA A 392 -8.99 -9.79 29.43
C ALA A 392 -9.31 -11.25 29.77
N VAL A 393 -8.74 -12.19 29.02
CA VAL A 393 -8.92 -13.61 29.31
C VAL A 393 -8.17 -14.02 30.59
N ARG A 394 -6.97 -13.48 30.84
CA ARG A 394 -6.25 -13.68 32.11
C ARG A 394 -6.98 -13.05 33.31
N ASP A 395 -7.61 -11.89 33.12
CA ASP A 395 -8.39 -11.21 34.15
C ASP A 395 -9.63 -12.04 34.56
N LYS A 396 -10.18 -12.84 33.64
CA LYS A 396 -11.19 -13.87 33.95
C LYS A 396 -10.65 -15.10 34.70
N GLY A 397 -9.36 -15.17 35.00
CA GLY A 397 -8.71 -16.25 35.74
C GLY A 397 -8.25 -17.43 34.87
N GLU A 398 -8.26 -17.29 33.55
CA GLU A 398 -7.77 -18.32 32.64
C GLU A 398 -6.23 -18.30 32.54
N ASN A 399 -5.63 -19.48 32.48
CA ASN A 399 -4.18 -19.63 32.32
C ASN A 399 -3.78 -19.64 30.83
N ILE A 400 -3.65 -18.45 30.24
CA ILE A 400 -3.26 -18.26 28.83
C ILE A 400 -1.84 -17.70 28.73
N ASP A 401 -1.04 -18.25 27.81
CA ASP A 401 0.35 -17.87 27.56
C ASP A 401 0.44 -16.74 26.52
N ILE A 402 -0.31 -16.87 25.41
CA ILE A 402 -0.18 -16.02 24.23
C ILE A 402 -1.52 -15.61 23.63
N SER A 403 -1.53 -14.57 22.81
CA SER A 403 -2.65 -14.21 21.93
C SER A 403 -2.21 -14.02 20.49
N LEU A 404 -3.12 -14.31 19.55
CA LEU A 404 -2.97 -14.01 18.12
C LEU A 404 -4.25 -13.40 17.57
N MET A 405 -4.09 -12.33 16.78
CA MET A 405 -5.18 -11.55 16.17
C MET A 405 -4.85 -11.27 14.71
N ASN A 406 -5.76 -11.56 13.79
CA ASN A 406 -5.57 -11.23 12.39
C ASN A 406 -5.77 -9.73 12.15
N ILE A 407 -4.87 -9.13 11.37
CA ILE A 407 -4.86 -7.69 11.13
C ILE A 407 -6.10 -7.20 10.35
N GLY A 408 -6.78 -8.10 9.62
CA GLY A 408 -8.04 -7.84 8.92
C GLY A 408 -9.21 -7.52 9.85
N GLY A 409 -9.18 -8.04 11.09
CA GLY A 409 -10.19 -7.80 12.12
C GLY A 409 -10.07 -6.45 12.83
N VAL A 410 -8.93 -5.76 12.70
CA VAL A 410 -8.79 -4.36 13.10
C VAL A 410 -9.29 -3.51 11.93
N ARG A 411 -10.20 -2.55 12.11
CA ARG A 411 -10.83 -1.84 10.98
C ARG A 411 -10.52 -0.35 10.91
N SER A 412 -10.28 0.30 12.04
CA SER A 412 -9.89 1.71 12.14
C SER A 412 -8.66 1.88 13.04
N GLU A 413 -7.97 3.01 12.92
CA GLU A 413 -7.09 3.53 13.98
C GLU A 413 -7.90 4.00 15.21
N LEU A 414 -7.23 4.13 16.35
CA LEU A 414 -7.78 4.76 17.56
C LEU A 414 -7.32 6.21 17.62
N LYS A 415 -8.26 7.15 17.63
CA LYS A 415 -7.96 8.59 17.73
C LYS A 415 -7.56 9.00 19.14
N ALA A 416 -6.79 10.07 19.25
CA ALA A 416 -6.48 10.71 20.53
C ALA A 416 -7.74 11.38 21.12
N GLY A 417 -7.81 11.44 22.45
CA GLY A 417 -8.90 12.05 23.20
C GLY A 417 -9.80 11.03 23.89
N ASP A 418 -11.04 11.44 24.13
CA ASP A 418 -12.04 10.56 24.74
C ASP A 418 -12.33 9.38 23.82
N VAL A 419 -12.29 8.17 24.39
CA VAL A 419 -12.60 6.93 23.68
C VAL A 419 -14.01 6.51 24.06
N THR A 420 -14.89 6.38 23.08
CA THR A 420 -16.29 6.00 23.21
C THR A 420 -16.52 4.53 22.81
N TYR A 421 -17.73 4.04 23.01
CA TYR A 421 -18.12 2.73 22.52
C TYR A 421 -18.08 2.65 20.99
N GLU A 422 -18.47 3.75 20.32
CA GLU A 422 -18.40 3.85 18.86
C GLU A 422 -16.96 3.68 18.35
N ASP A 423 -15.98 4.27 19.04
CA ASP A 423 -14.56 4.13 18.69
C ASP A 423 -14.10 2.67 18.76
N VAL A 424 -14.37 1.98 19.88
CA VAL A 424 -13.95 0.57 20.06
C VAL A 424 -14.70 -0.37 19.11
N TYR A 425 -15.99 -0.11 18.84
CA TYR A 425 -16.78 -0.88 17.89
C TYR A 425 -16.25 -0.70 16.46
N THR A 426 -15.98 0.54 16.05
CA THR A 426 -15.44 0.85 14.72
C THR A 426 -14.08 0.20 14.50
N ILE A 427 -13.31 -0.05 15.57
CA ILE A 427 -12.04 -0.77 15.51
C ILE A 427 -12.26 -2.29 15.37
N GLN A 428 -13.22 -2.90 16.06
CA GLN A 428 -13.56 -4.34 16.01
C GLN A 428 -15.07 -4.58 15.80
N PRO A 429 -15.61 -4.39 14.58
CA PRO A 429 -17.06 -4.39 14.35
C PRO A 429 -17.67 -5.80 14.25
N PHE A 430 -16.86 -6.83 13.99
CA PHE A 430 -17.35 -8.20 13.77
C PHE A 430 -17.81 -8.90 15.05
N SER A 431 -17.52 -8.33 16.23
CA SER A 431 -17.95 -8.88 17.53
C SER A 431 -17.65 -10.38 17.68
N ASN A 432 -16.44 -10.78 17.28
CA ASN A 432 -16.04 -12.19 17.33
C ASN A 432 -15.95 -12.68 18.78
N ASP A 433 -16.23 -13.96 18.99
CA ASP A 433 -15.92 -14.60 20.27
C ASP A 433 -14.40 -14.79 20.42
N LEU A 434 -13.84 -14.47 21.57
CA LEU A 434 -12.52 -14.93 22.00
C LEU A 434 -12.60 -16.36 22.50
N THR A 435 -11.71 -17.17 21.97
CA THR A 435 -11.62 -18.59 22.30
C THR A 435 -10.26 -18.91 22.87
N LYS A 436 -10.25 -19.79 23.88
CA LYS A 436 -9.02 -20.41 24.38
C LYS A 436 -8.84 -21.78 23.75
N LEU A 437 -7.60 -22.11 23.40
CA LEU A 437 -7.20 -23.40 22.85
C LEU A 437 -5.76 -23.72 23.24
N THR A 438 -5.36 -24.98 23.11
CA THR A 438 -3.96 -25.40 23.34
C THR A 438 -3.31 -25.77 22.01
N LEU A 439 -2.17 -25.16 21.70
CA LEU A 439 -1.33 -25.49 20.56
C LEU A 439 -0.08 -26.26 21.02
N THR A 440 0.47 -27.07 20.11
CA THR A 440 1.88 -27.46 20.17
C THR A 440 2.75 -26.36 19.57
N GLY A 441 4.03 -26.29 19.93
CA GLY A 441 4.97 -25.37 19.29
C GLY A 441 5.13 -25.65 17.79
N ALA A 442 4.97 -26.89 17.35
CA ALA A 442 4.92 -27.24 15.93
C ALA A 442 3.73 -26.59 15.21
N GLN A 443 2.52 -26.67 15.80
CA GLN A 443 1.33 -26.03 15.26
C GLN A 443 1.46 -24.50 15.26
N LEU A 444 1.97 -23.91 16.35
CA LEU A 444 2.23 -22.47 16.39
C LEU A 444 3.20 -22.04 15.29
N LYS A 445 4.28 -22.80 15.08
CA LYS A 445 5.23 -22.53 13.99
C LYS A 445 4.54 -22.59 12.63
N GLU A 446 3.74 -23.61 12.36
CA GLU A 446 3.01 -23.74 11.10
C GLU A 446 2.04 -22.58 10.88
N ILE A 447 1.29 -22.17 11.91
CA ILE A 447 0.40 -20.99 11.86
C ILE A 447 1.18 -19.74 11.45
N LEU A 448 2.34 -19.48 12.07
CA LEU A 448 3.16 -18.32 11.76
C LEU A 448 3.79 -18.39 10.34
N GLU A 449 4.12 -19.59 9.85
CA GLU A 449 4.63 -19.78 8.48
C GLU A 449 3.54 -19.70 7.39
N LYS A 450 2.24 -19.81 7.75
CA LYS A 450 1.09 -19.67 6.83
C LYS A 450 0.68 -18.22 6.53
N GLN A 451 1.27 -17.23 7.19
CA GLN A 451 0.92 -15.82 6.97
C GLN A 451 1.26 -15.36 5.54
N GLU A 452 0.38 -14.56 4.93
CA GLU A 452 0.55 -14.10 3.54
C GLU A 452 1.39 -12.81 3.46
N ILE A 453 2.57 -12.93 2.85
CA ILE A 453 3.54 -11.82 2.68
C ILE A 453 3.90 -11.53 1.23
N HIS A 454 3.37 -12.29 0.26
CA HIS A 454 3.80 -12.20 -1.14
C HIS A 454 3.53 -10.82 -1.74
N ASP A 455 2.27 -10.40 -1.72
CA ASP A 455 1.87 -9.11 -2.30
C ASP A 455 2.50 -7.94 -1.56
N TRP A 456 2.72 -8.09 -0.25
CA TRP A 456 3.43 -7.10 0.55
C TRP A 456 4.87 -6.90 0.06
N ILE A 457 5.63 -7.99 -0.11
CA ILE A 457 7.03 -7.90 -0.55
C ILE A 457 7.12 -7.44 -2.01
N VAL A 458 6.27 -7.94 -2.91
CA VAL A 458 6.23 -7.50 -4.31
C VAL A 458 5.86 -6.01 -4.37
N GLY A 459 4.87 -5.57 -3.60
CA GLY A 459 4.50 -4.16 -3.49
C GLY A 459 5.69 -3.30 -3.06
N GLN A 460 6.44 -3.70 -2.04
CA GLN A 460 7.65 -2.99 -1.60
C GLN A 460 8.71 -2.88 -2.71
N GLU A 461 8.93 -3.95 -3.49
CA GLU A 461 9.87 -3.96 -4.61
C GLU A 461 9.43 -3.01 -5.74
N GLU A 462 8.12 -2.86 -5.95
CA GLU A 462 7.52 -1.95 -6.94
C GLU A 462 7.33 -0.51 -6.43
N GLY A 463 7.57 -0.25 -5.14
CA GLY A 463 7.29 1.05 -4.51
C GLY A 463 5.80 1.32 -4.28
N LYS A 464 4.98 0.27 -4.19
CA LYS A 464 3.56 0.31 -3.83
C LYS A 464 3.35 -0.13 -2.38
N TYR A 465 2.35 0.43 -1.72
CA TYR A 465 1.95 -0.04 -0.40
C TYR A 465 0.91 -1.16 -0.54
N ASN A 466 1.33 -2.39 -0.24
CA ASN A 466 0.44 -3.52 -0.04
C ASN A 466 0.53 -3.93 1.43
N ARG A 467 -0.60 -4.01 2.12
CA ARG A 467 -0.57 -4.32 3.55
C ARG A 467 -0.25 -5.80 3.78
N PRO A 468 0.69 -6.15 4.67
CA PRO A 468 0.90 -7.55 5.04
C PRO A 468 -0.29 -8.13 5.78
N ARG A 469 -0.60 -9.40 5.54
CA ARG A 469 -1.60 -10.17 6.29
C ARG A 469 -0.91 -11.03 7.34
N MET A 470 -0.17 -10.38 8.23
CA MET A 470 0.53 -11.03 9.35
C MET A 470 -0.28 -10.92 10.64
N LEU A 471 -0.23 -11.98 11.46
CA LEU A 471 -0.90 -12.02 12.75
C LEU A 471 -0.22 -11.04 13.70
N GLN A 472 -1.04 -10.28 14.42
CA GLN A 472 -0.65 -9.44 15.53
C GLN A 472 -0.68 -10.29 16.79
N ILE A 473 0.33 -10.17 17.65
CA ILE A 473 0.55 -11.15 18.71
C ILE A 473 0.77 -10.49 20.06
N ASP A 474 0.50 -11.19 21.15
CA ASP A 474 1.02 -10.91 22.50
C ASP A 474 1.40 -12.17 23.28
N GLY A 475 2.23 -12.02 24.31
CA GLY A 475 2.73 -13.09 25.16
C GLY A 475 3.99 -13.79 24.65
N PHE A 476 4.44 -13.50 23.43
CA PHE A 476 5.67 -14.07 22.85
C PHE A 476 6.32 -13.13 21.83
N THR A 477 7.53 -13.49 21.41
CA THR A 477 8.22 -12.92 20.26
C THR A 477 8.60 -14.04 19.29
N TYR A 478 8.72 -13.71 18.00
CA TYR A 478 9.30 -14.64 17.02
C TYR A 478 10.19 -13.93 16.01
N LYS A 479 11.16 -14.67 15.52
CA LYS A 479 12.07 -14.27 14.45
C LYS A 479 11.66 -14.97 13.17
N TRP A 480 11.64 -14.23 12.07
CA TRP A 480 11.30 -14.77 10.77
C TRP A 480 12.08 -14.12 9.64
N HIS A 481 12.18 -14.79 8.50
CA HIS A 481 12.65 -14.21 7.24
C HIS A 481 11.75 -14.65 6.08
N PRO A 482 11.68 -13.87 4.99
CA PRO A 482 11.01 -14.30 3.78
C PRO A 482 11.87 -15.30 3.00
N GLU A 483 11.24 -16.35 2.48
CA GLU A 483 11.86 -17.33 1.58
C GLU A 483 11.04 -17.43 0.29
N LYS A 484 11.70 -17.62 -0.87
CA LYS A 484 10.97 -17.91 -2.13
C LYS A 484 10.70 -19.40 -2.24
N LYS A 485 9.43 -19.77 -2.34
CA LYS A 485 8.97 -21.14 -2.62
C LYS A 485 7.97 -21.11 -3.76
N ASP A 486 8.24 -21.87 -4.82
CA ASP A 486 7.39 -21.96 -6.02
C ASP A 486 7.01 -20.59 -6.61
N GLY A 487 7.97 -19.66 -6.62
CA GLY A 487 7.78 -18.29 -7.13
C GLY A 487 7.10 -17.31 -6.17
N LYS A 488 6.53 -17.77 -5.05
CA LYS A 488 5.89 -16.93 -4.03
C LYS A 488 6.83 -16.68 -2.84
N TRP A 489 6.65 -15.53 -2.19
CA TRP A 489 7.34 -15.22 -0.94
C TRP A 489 6.53 -15.79 0.22
N VAL A 490 7.16 -16.57 1.08
CA VAL A 490 6.56 -17.21 2.25
C VAL A 490 7.31 -16.85 3.52
N VAL A 491 6.62 -16.90 4.67
CA VAL A 491 7.26 -16.69 5.98
C VAL A 491 8.03 -17.95 6.38
N LYS A 492 9.29 -17.79 6.78
CA LYS A 492 10.06 -18.81 7.48
C LYS A 492 10.32 -18.40 8.91
N VAL A 493 9.95 -19.24 9.88
CA VAL A 493 10.13 -18.93 11.30
C VAL A 493 11.44 -19.53 11.81
N ASP A 494 12.30 -18.64 12.30
CA ASP A 494 13.63 -18.95 12.84
C ASP A 494 13.56 -19.42 14.29
N SER A 495 12.86 -18.67 15.14
CA SER A 495 12.71 -18.98 16.56
C SER A 495 11.45 -18.35 17.13
N ILE A 496 10.92 -18.95 18.20
CA ILE A 496 9.75 -18.46 18.94
C ILE A 496 10.12 -18.49 20.43
N ASN A 497 9.89 -17.39 21.14
CA ASN A 497 10.22 -17.24 22.56
C ASN A 497 9.06 -16.63 23.32
N LEU A 498 8.63 -17.26 24.42
CA LEU A 498 7.63 -16.68 25.31
C LEU A 498 8.16 -15.42 25.97
N LYS A 499 7.26 -14.48 26.30
CA LYS A 499 7.56 -13.27 27.10
C LYS A 499 7.48 -13.53 28.60
N ASP A 500 7.94 -14.71 29.03
CA ASP A 500 8.18 -14.96 30.45
C ASP A 500 9.55 -14.38 30.87
N GLU A 501 9.84 -14.40 32.18
CA GLU A 501 11.10 -13.87 32.72
C GLU A 501 12.34 -14.55 32.12
N LYS A 502 12.22 -15.80 31.68
CA LYS A 502 13.31 -16.63 31.15
C LYS A 502 13.45 -16.55 29.63
N LYS A 503 12.52 -15.89 28.95
CA LYS A 503 12.39 -15.88 27.48
C LYS A 503 12.37 -17.29 26.89
N THR A 504 11.59 -18.18 27.51
CA THR A 504 11.58 -19.62 27.19
C THR A 504 11.38 -19.85 25.70
N GLU A 505 12.31 -20.59 25.08
CA GLU A 505 12.20 -21.01 23.68
C GLU A 505 11.09 -22.05 23.53
N VAL A 506 10.22 -21.83 22.54
CA VAL A 506 9.15 -22.76 22.18
C VAL A 506 9.71 -23.85 21.27
N LYS A 507 9.69 -25.10 21.76
CA LYS A 507 10.05 -26.30 21.00
C LYS A 507 8.81 -26.92 20.39
N ALA A 508 9.00 -27.83 19.43
CA ALA A 508 7.90 -28.47 18.70
C ALA A 508 6.83 -29.11 19.60
N ASP A 509 7.22 -29.71 20.72
CA ASP A 509 6.35 -30.39 21.68
C ASP A 509 5.85 -29.50 22.83
N THR A 510 6.30 -28.25 22.92
CA THR A 510 5.84 -27.29 23.93
C THR A 510 4.32 -27.09 23.80
N LYS A 511 3.60 -27.23 24.91
CA LYS A 511 2.16 -26.93 24.97
C LYS A 511 1.97 -25.48 25.34
N ILE A 512 1.12 -24.79 24.60
CA ILE A 512 0.90 -23.36 24.71
C ILE A 512 -0.60 -23.11 24.74
N ASN A 513 -1.07 -22.49 25.82
CA ASN A 513 -2.45 -22.03 25.90
C ASN A 513 -2.54 -20.68 25.19
N ALA A 514 -3.29 -20.63 24.10
CA ALA A 514 -3.46 -19.46 23.28
C ALA A 514 -4.90 -18.94 23.39
N VAL A 515 -5.07 -17.63 23.31
CA VAL A 515 -6.34 -16.99 22.98
C VAL A 515 -6.31 -16.46 21.55
N VAL A 516 -7.34 -16.75 20.78
CA VAL A 516 -7.55 -16.20 19.43
C VAL A 516 -9.04 -15.90 19.24
N ASN A 517 -9.36 -15.04 18.28
CA ASN A 517 -10.76 -14.87 17.88
C ASN A 517 -11.32 -16.16 17.21
N ILE A 518 -12.64 -16.36 17.29
CA ILE A 518 -13.35 -17.55 16.82
C ILE A 518 -13.16 -17.77 15.31
N PHE A 519 -13.04 -16.69 14.54
CA PHE A 519 -12.75 -16.74 13.12
C PHE A 519 -11.43 -17.47 12.87
N LEU A 520 -10.34 -17.11 13.56
CA LEU A 520 -9.07 -17.83 13.47
C LEU A 520 -9.13 -19.24 14.05
N ALA A 521 -9.79 -19.43 15.20
CA ALA A 521 -9.92 -20.75 15.84
C ALA A 521 -10.57 -21.79 14.91
N GLN A 522 -11.46 -21.34 14.04
CA GLN A 522 -12.15 -22.15 13.05
C GLN A 522 -11.42 -22.18 11.69
N GLY A 523 -10.24 -21.57 11.56
CA GLY A 523 -9.37 -21.58 10.38
C GLY A 523 -9.68 -20.52 9.32
N GLY A 524 -10.31 -19.41 9.70
CA GLY A 524 -10.39 -18.20 8.89
C GLY A 524 -9.01 -17.69 8.46
N ASP A 525 -8.97 -16.87 7.41
CA ASP A 525 -7.74 -16.40 6.74
C ASP A 525 -6.80 -17.54 6.28
N GLY A 526 -7.33 -18.76 6.13
CA GLY A 526 -6.56 -19.95 5.71
C GLY A 526 -5.72 -20.59 6.83
N PHE A 527 -5.89 -20.20 8.09
CA PHE A 527 -5.16 -20.78 9.23
C PHE A 527 -5.74 -22.12 9.71
N ASP A 528 -5.87 -23.09 8.80
CA ASP A 528 -6.49 -24.41 9.05
C ASP A 528 -5.87 -25.18 10.23
N THR A 529 -4.61 -24.92 10.57
CA THR A 529 -3.91 -25.57 11.69
C THR A 529 -4.62 -25.34 13.03
N PHE A 530 -5.34 -24.23 13.21
CA PHE A 530 -6.15 -24.02 14.41
C PHE A 530 -7.26 -25.08 14.59
N LYS A 531 -7.81 -25.63 13.48
CA LYS A 531 -8.88 -26.64 13.50
C LYS A 531 -8.44 -27.97 14.12
N GLU A 532 -7.13 -28.20 14.22
CA GLU A 532 -6.57 -29.40 14.85
C GLU A 532 -6.68 -29.37 16.38
N SER A 533 -6.96 -28.19 16.96
CA SER A 533 -7.14 -28.00 18.39
C SER A 533 -8.61 -27.77 18.74
N LYS A 534 -9.03 -28.34 19.86
CA LYS A 534 -10.33 -27.98 20.46
C LYS A 534 -10.22 -26.61 21.10
N TYR A 535 -11.28 -25.82 20.98
CA TYR A 535 -11.39 -24.50 21.57
C TYR A 535 -12.62 -24.38 22.49
N GLU A 536 -12.60 -23.40 23.37
CA GLU A 536 -13.71 -23.01 24.25
C GLU A 536 -13.91 -21.49 24.16
N VAL A 537 -15.17 -21.04 24.00
CA VAL A 537 -15.52 -19.61 23.99
C VAL A 537 -15.43 -19.05 25.41
N VAL A 538 -14.79 -17.89 25.57
CA VAL A 538 -14.52 -17.25 26.87
C VAL A 538 -15.30 -15.94 27.04
N MET A 539 -15.29 -15.08 26.02
CA MET A 539 -15.95 -13.76 26.01
C MET A 539 -15.94 -13.16 24.60
N GLY A 540 -16.63 -12.04 24.38
CA GLY A 540 -16.52 -11.28 23.11
C GLY A 540 -15.19 -10.51 23.01
N ASP A 541 -14.66 -10.35 21.80
CA ASP A 541 -13.43 -9.61 21.52
C ASP A 541 -13.59 -8.10 21.74
N LEU A 542 -14.74 -7.55 21.36
CA LEU A 542 -15.12 -6.16 21.62
C LEU A 542 -15.25 -5.91 23.13
N GLU A 543 -15.87 -6.84 23.87
CA GLU A 543 -15.97 -6.76 25.34
C GLU A 543 -14.57 -6.73 25.98
N ALA A 544 -13.63 -7.52 25.46
CA ALA A 544 -12.25 -7.55 25.94
C ALA A 544 -11.54 -6.21 25.70
N PHE A 545 -11.65 -5.64 24.50
CA PHE A 545 -11.01 -4.38 24.17
C PHE A 545 -11.64 -3.19 24.92
N GLU A 546 -12.95 -3.20 25.12
CA GLU A 546 -13.66 -2.21 25.93
C GLU A 546 -13.15 -2.22 27.38
N LYS A 547 -13.12 -3.39 28.03
CA LYS A 547 -12.64 -3.53 29.42
C LYS A 547 -11.18 -3.13 29.57
N TYR A 548 -10.35 -3.50 28.58
CA TYR A 548 -8.94 -3.12 28.55
C TYR A 548 -8.80 -1.60 28.47
N THR A 549 -9.56 -0.96 27.58
CA THR A 549 -9.58 0.49 27.41
C THR A 549 -10.00 1.18 28.70
N GLU A 550 -11.10 0.73 29.32
CA GLU A 550 -11.62 1.30 30.58
C GLU A 550 -10.60 1.20 31.73
N LYS A 551 -9.87 0.09 31.80
CA LYS A 551 -8.88 -0.17 32.83
C LYS A 551 -7.62 0.67 32.62
N PHE A 552 -7.02 0.56 31.44
CA PHE A 552 -5.67 1.06 31.19
C PHE A 552 -5.64 2.51 30.73
N SER A 553 -6.75 3.12 30.33
CA SER A 553 -6.81 4.56 30.10
C SER A 553 -6.65 5.39 31.38
N LYS A 554 -6.67 4.76 32.56
CA LYS A 554 -6.55 5.39 33.88
C LYS A 554 -5.16 5.21 34.49
N GLU A 555 -4.20 4.65 33.75
CA GLU A 555 -2.86 4.29 34.24
C GLU A 555 -1.77 4.95 33.40
N ASP A 556 -0.63 5.27 34.02
CA ASP A 556 0.61 5.62 33.32
C ASP A 556 1.37 4.33 33.01
N ARG A 557 1.26 3.87 31.77
CA ARG A 557 1.88 2.62 31.31
C ARG A 557 3.20 2.80 30.57
N ASN A 558 3.57 4.04 30.22
CA ASN A 558 4.81 4.35 29.49
C ASN A 558 5.86 5.04 30.38
N GLY A 559 5.52 5.38 31.63
CA GLY A 559 6.39 5.97 32.63
C GLY A 559 6.72 7.45 32.38
N ASN A 560 5.94 8.14 31.53
CA ASN A 560 6.17 9.53 31.18
C ASN A 560 5.32 10.52 32.01
N GLY A 561 4.47 10.03 32.92
CA GLY A 561 3.57 10.82 33.75
C GLY A 561 2.20 11.15 33.12
N THR A 562 1.86 10.64 31.93
CA THR A 562 0.55 10.83 31.31
C THR A 562 -0.36 9.63 31.53
N LEU A 563 -1.67 9.90 31.72
CA LEU A 563 -2.69 8.87 31.81
C LEU A 563 -3.36 8.72 30.44
N GLY A 564 -3.70 7.49 30.07
CA GLY A 564 -4.39 7.18 28.82
C GLY A 564 -3.78 5.99 28.11
N LEU A 565 -4.50 5.49 27.10
CA LEU A 565 -3.90 4.58 26.15
C LEU A 565 -2.81 5.33 25.38
N ASN A 566 -1.62 4.71 25.32
CA ASN A 566 -0.45 5.23 24.63
C ASN A 566 -0.05 4.24 23.54
N LYS A 567 0.59 4.71 22.47
CA LYS A 567 1.05 3.79 21.43
C LYS A 567 2.15 2.88 21.97
N ILE A 568 2.17 1.64 21.50
CA ILE A 568 3.26 0.69 21.77
C ILE A 568 4.35 0.97 20.74
N ASP A 569 5.55 1.37 21.17
CA ASP A 569 6.68 1.61 20.25
C ASP A 569 7.24 0.27 19.74
N ILE A 570 6.58 -0.26 18.70
CA ILE A 570 6.90 -1.55 18.08
C ILE A 570 8.28 -1.55 17.40
N ASN A 571 8.84 -0.38 17.06
CA ASN A 571 10.19 -0.32 16.50
C ASN A 571 11.27 -0.45 17.57
N LYS A 572 11.01 0.03 18.79
CA LYS A 572 11.92 -0.15 19.94
C LYS A 572 11.76 -1.51 20.63
N ASN A 573 10.54 -2.06 20.66
CA ASN A 573 10.24 -3.32 21.34
C ASN A 573 9.33 -4.23 20.49
N PRO A 574 9.81 -4.68 19.31
CA PRO A 574 9.02 -5.52 18.41
C PRO A 574 8.79 -6.91 18.99
N ASN A 575 7.63 -7.49 18.69
CA ASN A 575 7.33 -8.89 18.95
C ASN A 575 7.59 -9.75 17.74
N ILE A 576 7.40 -9.15 16.58
CA ILE A 576 7.71 -9.75 15.31
C ILE A 576 9.05 -9.19 14.85
N ILE A 577 10.01 -10.06 14.58
CA ILE A 577 11.36 -9.64 14.21
C ILE A 577 11.70 -10.25 12.85
N ASN A 578 11.80 -9.41 11.82
CA ASN A 578 12.27 -9.83 10.51
C ASN A 578 13.81 -9.89 10.52
N THR A 579 14.38 -11.09 10.51
CA THR A 579 15.84 -11.33 10.52
C THR A 579 16.50 -11.03 9.18
N TYR A 580 15.70 -10.84 8.12
CA TYR A 580 16.14 -10.44 6.79
C TYR A 580 16.08 -8.93 6.57
N ALA A 581 15.49 -8.17 7.50
CA ALA A 581 15.36 -6.73 7.38
C ALA A 581 16.73 -6.04 7.53
N VAL A 582 16.99 -5.10 6.64
CA VAL A 582 18.15 -4.21 6.74
C VAL A 582 17.76 -3.06 7.65
N ASN A 583 18.50 -2.84 8.75
CA ASN A 583 18.26 -1.67 9.60
C ASN A 583 18.37 -0.40 8.76
N THR A 584 17.39 0.49 8.88
CA THR A 584 17.37 1.74 8.11
C THR A 584 17.44 2.98 9.00
N ASN A 585 18.03 4.04 8.48
CA ASN A 585 17.99 5.38 9.06
C ASN A 585 17.66 6.43 7.98
N LYS A 586 17.13 7.58 8.38
CA LYS A 586 16.84 8.70 7.49
C LYS A 586 17.45 9.99 8.03
N LEU A 587 18.33 10.59 7.26
CA LEU A 587 18.90 11.92 7.47
C LEU A 587 18.28 12.86 6.44
N VAL A 588 17.00 13.19 6.62
CA VAL A 588 16.20 13.98 5.67
C VAL A 588 15.61 15.17 6.42
N GLY A 589 16.02 16.38 6.04
CA GLY A 589 15.43 17.63 6.51
C GLY A 589 14.36 18.16 5.54
N SER A 590 13.55 19.12 6.01
CA SER A 590 12.62 19.88 5.15
C SER A 590 13.35 20.74 4.10
N SER A 591 14.63 21.02 4.35
CA SER A 591 15.54 21.71 3.44
C SER A 591 16.93 21.08 3.44
N ARG A 592 17.77 21.42 2.45
CA ARG A 592 19.17 20.96 2.38
C ARG A 592 20.00 21.41 3.60
N TYR A 593 19.67 22.56 4.19
CA TYR A 593 20.33 23.04 5.40
C TYR A 593 20.01 22.14 6.58
N GLU A 594 18.73 21.81 6.79
CA GLU A 594 18.31 20.90 7.85
C GLU A 594 18.83 19.47 7.63
N THR A 595 18.92 18.99 6.38
CA THR A 595 19.58 17.72 6.06
C THR A 595 21.04 17.73 6.53
N ALA A 596 21.80 18.80 6.26
CA ALA A 596 23.18 18.95 6.72
C ALA A 596 23.28 18.99 8.25
N VAL A 597 22.30 19.60 8.94
CA VAL A 597 22.20 19.57 10.41
C VAL A 597 21.99 18.14 10.91
N LYS A 598 21.03 17.39 10.36
CA LYS A 598 20.77 15.99 10.75
C LYS A 598 21.98 15.09 10.50
N ILE A 599 22.72 15.31 9.41
CA ILE A 599 24.00 14.65 9.14
C ILE A 599 25.01 14.95 10.26
N SER A 600 25.14 16.21 10.65
CA SER A 600 26.02 16.62 11.74
C SER A 600 25.61 15.98 13.08
N GLU A 601 24.34 16.05 13.46
CA GLU A 601 23.82 15.45 14.69
C GLU A 601 24.06 13.95 14.77
N SER A 602 24.01 13.25 13.63
CA SER A 602 24.24 11.80 13.57
C SER A 602 25.65 11.36 13.98
N ALA A 603 26.64 12.26 13.90
CA ALA A 603 28.05 11.92 14.10
C ALA A 603 28.82 12.86 15.04
N PHE A 604 28.25 14.02 15.39
CA PHE A 604 28.92 15.06 16.16
C PHE A 604 28.04 15.52 17.33
N LYS A 605 28.36 15.04 18.54
CA LYS A 605 27.82 15.61 19.78
C LYS A 605 28.39 17.00 20.06
N LYS A 606 29.65 17.22 19.69
CA LYS A 606 30.42 18.47 19.76
C LYS A 606 31.42 18.51 18.61
N ALA A 607 31.75 19.68 18.08
CA ALA A 607 32.86 19.86 17.13
C ALA A 607 33.47 21.25 17.29
N ASP A 608 34.78 21.33 17.51
CA ASP A 608 35.48 22.63 17.63
C ASP A 608 35.62 23.33 16.26
N ASN A 609 35.47 22.59 15.15
CA ASN A 609 35.63 23.05 13.78
C ASN A 609 34.35 22.79 12.97
N VAL A 610 33.98 23.71 12.08
CA VAL A 610 32.93 23.50 11.05
C VAL A 610 33.45 23.89 9.68
N ILE A 611 33.04 23.15 8.64
CA ILE A 611 33.31 23.50 7.25
C ILE A 611 32.05 24.12 6.66
N ILE A 612 32.16 25.31 6.07
CA ILE A 612 31.05 26.07 5.52
C ILE A 612 31.16 26.10 4.00
N VAL A 613 30.11 25.61 3.33
CA VAL A 613 30.05 25.55 1.86
C VAL A 613 28.74 26.11 1.33
N ASN A 614 28.73 26.62 0.10
CA ASN A 614 27.50 27.14 -0.51
C ASN A 614 26.50 26.00 -0.76
N SER A 615 25.23 26.27 -0.45
CA SER A 615 24.14 25.30 -0.54
C SER A 615 23.80 24.85 -1.95
N GLN A 616 24.29 25.53 -3.00
CA GLN A 616 24.15 25.11 -4.39
C GLN A 616 25.09 23.96 -4.77
N GLY A 617 25.94 23.47 -3.87
CA GLY A 617 26.82 22.33 -4.17
C GLY A 617 27.83 22.66 -5.27
N ASP A 618 28.41 23.87 -5.21
CA ASP A 618 29.39 24.33 -6.18
C ASP A 618 30.61 23.39 -6.24
N ALA A 619 31.22 23.27 -7.42
CA ALA A 619 32.37 22.40 -7.65
C ALA A 619 33.51 22.64 -6.64
N ASP A 620 33.70 23.90 -6.22
CA ASP A 620 34.70 24.34 -5.23
C ASP A 620 34.59 23.56 -3.89
N ALA A 621 33.38 23.17 -3.52
CA ALA A 621 33.10 22.50 -2.25
C ALA A 621 33.35 20.98 -2.29
N LEU A 622 33.42 20.37 -3.48
CA LEU A 622 33.53 18.91 -3.60
C LEU A 622 34.88 18.35 -3.17
N ALA A 623 35.92 19.19 -3.11
CA ALA A 623 37.22 18.83 -2.57
C ALA A 623 37.29 18.96 -1.03
N ALA A 624 36.23 19.44 -0.37
CA ALA A 624 36.26 19.76 1.06
C ALA A 624 36.24 18.51 1.96
N THR A 625 35.71 17.38 1.49
CA THR A 625 35.46 16.19 2.33
C THR A 625 36.72 15.65 3.03
N PRO A 626 37.89 15.48 2.37
CA PRO A 626 39.11 15.09 3.07
C PRO A 626 39.55 16.08 4.15
N PHE A 627 39.42 17.39 3.89
CA PHE A 627 39.80 18.41 4.85
C PHE A 627 38.82 18.46 6.05
N ALA A 628 37.52 18.28 5.80
CA ALA A 628 36.51 18.16 6.83
C ALA A 628 36.82 17.00 7.79
N LYS A 629 37.19 15.85 7.23
CA LYS A 629 37.61 14.67 7.99
C LYS A 629 38.88 14.92 8.80
N LEU A 630 39.90 15.56 8.20
CA LEU A 630 41.15 15.93 8.89
C LEU A 630 40.90 16.86 10.08
N LYS A 631 39.94 17.78 9.96
CA LYS A 631 39.57 18.73 11.03
C LYS A 631 38.55 18.19 12.03
N ASP A 632 38.12 16.94 11.86
CA ASP A 632 37.02 16.34 12.63
C ASP A 632 35.79 17.27 12.66
N ALA A 633 35.39 17.76 11.48
CA ALA A 633 34.40 18.81 11.32
C ALA A 633 33.21 18.33 10.44
N PRO A 634 31.96 18.69 10.78
CA PRO A 634 30.85 18.54 9.85
C PRO A 634 30.93 19.57 8.72
N ILE A 635 30.35 19.20 7.57
CA ILE A 635 30.13 20.12 6.45
C ILE A 635 28.72 20.69 6.58
N LEU A 636 28.61 22.00 6.80
CA LEU A 636 27.35 22.73 6.92
C LEU A 636 27.16 23.66 5.72
N LEU A 637 25.90 23.97 5.40
CA LEU A 637 25.53 24.70 4.20
C LEU A 637 25.16 26.15 4.49
N THR A 638 25.50 27.06 3.58
CA THR A 638 25.11 28.48 3.67
C THR A 638 24.48 28.97 2.36
N GLY A 639 23.63 29.99 2.44
CA GLY A 639 23.31 30.80 1.27
C GLY A 639 24.54 31.61 0.81
N SER A 640 24.47 32.19 -0.39
CA SER A 640 25.60 33.00 -0.92
C SER A 640 25.83 34.28 -0.12
N LYS A 641 24.74 34.93 0.34
CA LYS A 641 24.77 36.22 1.03
C LYS A 641 24.51 36.14 2.52
N THR A 642 23.86 35.07 2.97
CA THR A 642 23.33 34.99 4.33
C THR A 642 23.54 33.60 4.87
N LEU A 643 24.00 33.53 6.12
CA LEU A 643 24.15 32.28 6.85
C LEU A 643 22.76 31.77 7.29
N ASP A 644 22.42 30.54 6.91
CA ASP A 644 21.12 29.95 7.19
C ASP A 644 20.87 29.79 8.70
N ALA A 645 19.63 29.99 9.13
CA ALA A 645 19.26 29.95 10.54
C ALA A 645 19.51 28.57 11.18
N ASN A 646 19.26 27.47 10.45
CA ASN A 646 19.52 26.12 10.96
C ASN A 646 21.02 25.89 11.11
N THR A 647 21.81 26.40 10.19
CA THR A 647 23.27 26.32 10.26
C THR A 647 23.82 27.12 11.44
N LYS A 648 23.28 28.31 11.73
CA LYS A 648 23.65 29.08 12.93
C LYS A 648 23.37 28.31 14.22
N ALA A 649 22.17 27.73 14.31
CA ALA A 649 21.76 26.93 15.46
C ALA A 649 22.69 25.73 15.65
N GLU A 650 23.04 25.05 14.56
CA GLU A 650 23.91 23.88 14.61
C GLU A 650 25.36 24.21 15.01
N ILE A 651 25.93 25.29 14.46
CA ILE A 651 27.25 25.79 14.87
C ILE A 651 27.27 26.07 16.38
N THR A 652 26.19 26.65 16.90
CA THR A 652 26.03 26.95 18.32
C THR A 652 25.90 25.66 19.15
N ARG A 653 25.06 24.71 18.72
CA ARG A 653 24.89 23.40 19.38
C ARG A 653 26.21 22.64 19.48
N LEU A 654 27.00 22.65 18.41
CA LEU A 654 28.31 22.01 18.36
C LEU A 654 29.35 22.66 19.26
N GLY A 655 29.12 23.91 19.70
CA GLY A 655 30.10 24.70 20.44
C GLY A 655 31.36 24.99 19.61
N ALA A 656 31.18 25.21 18.30
CA ALA A 656 32.29 25.40 17.38
C ALA A 656 33.08 26.68 17.69
N LYS A 657 34.38 26.65 17.42
CA LYS A 657 35.32 27.76 17.62
C LYS A 657 35.91 28.26 16.32
N ASN A 658 36.03 27.38 15.32
CA ASN A 658 36.63 27.70 14.04
C ASN A 658 35.65 27.37 12.90
N ALA A 659 35.54 28.27 11.93
CA ALA A 659 34.76 28.06 10.71
C ALA A 659 35.67 28.20 9.48
N TYR A 660 35.69 27.18 8.64
CA TYR A 660 36.46 27.14 7.41
C TYR A 660 35.52 27.30 6.21
N ILE A 661 35.56 28.44 5.54
CA ILE A 661 34.75 28.69 4.34
C ILE A 661 35.50 28.16 3.13
N ILE A 662 34.88 27.24 2.38
CA ILE A 662 35.45 26.72 1.12
C ILE A 662 34.77 27.40 -0.06
N GLY A 663 35.56 28.09 -0.89
CA GLY A 663 35.09 28.84 -2.05
C GLY A 663 35.31 30.35 -1.94
N GLY A 664 35.43 30.99 -3.10
CA GLY A 664 35.68 32.43 -3.20
C GLY A 664 34.47 33.30 -2.86
N ASP A 665 34.67 34.62 -2.83
CA ASP A 665 33.65 35.60 -2.44
C ASP A 665 32.44 35.63 -3.37
N THR A 666 32.57 35.18 -4.62
CA THR A 666 31.44 35.05 -5.57
C THR A 666 30.50 33.89 -5.22
N ARG A 667 30.94 32.96 -4.35
CA ARG A 667 30.17 31.78 -3.92
C ARG A 667 29.64 31.96 -2.50
N VAL A 668 30.49 32.43 -1.61
CA VAL A 668 30.13 32.75 -0.22
C VAL A 668 30.64 34.16 0.04
N GLU A 669 29.75 35.14 -0.04
CA GLU A 669 30.08 36.57 0.08
C GLU A 669 30.64 36.90 1.46
N GLU A 670 31.36 38.02 1.57
CA GLU A 670 31.99 38.46 2.81
C GLU A 670 30.97 38.74 3.93
N SER A 671 29.69 38.95 3.60
CA SER A 671 28.61 39.05 4.59
C SER A 671 28.49 37.77 5.45
N VAL A 672 28.62 36.58 4.86
CA VAL A 672 28.59 35.31 5.60
C VAL A 672 29.80 35.18 6.54
N SER A 673 30.99 35.58 6.07
CA SER A 673 32.21 35.65 6.89
C SER A 673 32.02 36.58 8.10
N LYS A 674 31.40 37.75 7.89
CA LYS A 674 31.07 38.68 8.98
C LYS A 674 30.06 38.10 9.97
N GLU A 675 29.03 37.41 9.48
CA GLU A 675 28.06 36.73 10.35
C GLU A 675 28.74 35.65 11.21
N LEU A 676 29.60 34.81 10.63
CA LEU A 676 30.35 33.79 11.37
C LEU A 676 31.29 34.42 12.43
N LYS A 677 31.99 35.51 12.10
CA LYS A 677 32.82 36.25 13.06
C LYS A 677 31.99 36.85 14.19
N SER A 678 30.78 37.33 13.90
CA SER A 678 29.86 37.87 14.93
C SER A 678 29.37 36.80 15.92
N MET A 679 29.47 35.52 15.54
CA MET A 679 29.23 34.38 16.42
C MET A 679 30.48 33.97 17.22
N ASN A 680 31.51 34.83 17.30
CA ASN A 680 32.80 34.60 17.97
C ASN A 680 33.62 33.41 17.42
N LEU A 681 33.50 33.12 16.12
CA LEU A 681 34.29 32.08 15.45
C LEU A 681 35.57 32.66 14.84
N ASN A 682 36.66 31.89 14.88
CA ASN A 682 37.82 32.12 14.04
C ASN A 682 37.49 31.67 12.61
N VAL A 683 37.40 32.62 11.68
CA VAL A 683 36.99 32.34 10.30
C VAL A 683 38.19 32.34 9.37
N GLU A 684 38.42 31.22 8.69
CA GLU A 684 39.43 31.07 7.63
C GLU A 684 38.74 30.76 6.30
N ARG A 685 39.07 31.49 5.23
CA ARG A 685 38.60 31.18 3.88
C ARG A 685 39.69 30.43 3.10
N ILE A 686 39.32 29.31 2.50
CA ILE A 686 40.17 28.52 1.61
C ILE A 686 39.57 28.62 0.20
N SER A 687 40.25 29.38 -0.66
CA SER A 687 39.78 29.68 -2.02
C SER A 687 40.94 29.96 -2.97
N GLY A 688 40.74 29.64 -4.25
CA GLY A 688 41.59 30.08 -5.37
C GLY A 688 40.83 30.98 -6.34
N LYS A 689 41.47 31.39 -7.44
CA LYS A 689 40.84 32.22 -8.48
C LYS A 689 39.71 31.50 -9.22
N ASP A 690 39.73 30.17 -9.21
CA ASP A 690 38.75 29.29 -9.81
C ASP A 690 38.63 27.98 -8.99
N ARG A 691 37.79 27.06 -9.48
CA ARG A 691 37.53 25.77 -8.82
C ARG A 691 38.75 24.85 -8.75
N TYR A 692 39.63 24.93 -9.73
CA TYR A 692 40.82 24.08 -9.81
C TYR A 692 41.85 24.54 -8.79
N GLU A 693 42.07 25.85 -8.71
CA GLU A 693 42.94 26.42 -7.70
C GLU A 693 42.34 26.28 -6.29
N THR A 694 41.03 26.40 -6.12
CA THR A 694 40.37 26.15 -4.82
C THR A 694 40.60 24.72 -4.35
N ALA A 695 40.40 23.72 -5.21
CA ALA A 695 40.69 22.32 -4.90
C ALA A 695 42.17 22.12 -4.51
N LEU A 696 43.10 22.79 -5.18
CA LEU A 696 44.52 22.79 -4.82
C LEU A 696 44.79 23.43 -3.45
N GLN A 697 44.14 24.56 -3.12
CA GLN A 697 44.30 25.20 -1.82
C GLN A 697 43.77 24.32 -0.69
N VAL A 698 42.68 23.59 -0.91
CA VAL A 698 42.19 22.57 0.03
C VAL A 698 43.19 21.43 0.16
N ALA A 699 43.75 20.92 -0.95
CA ALA A 699 44.75 19.86 -0.94
C ALA A 699 46.00 20.23 -0.11
N LYS A 700 46.51 21.45 -0.26
CA LYS A 700 47.64 21.97 0.53
C LYS A 700 47.37 22.01 2.05
N LYS A 701 46.11 22.00 2.47
CA LYS A 701 45.73 21.98 3.89
C LYS A 701 45.73 20.57 4.48
N LEU A 702 45.89 19.52 3.67
CA LEU A 702 45.94 18.13 4.13
C LEU A 702 47.32 17.70 4.67
N GLY A 703 48.36 18.49 4.40
CA GLY A 703 49.75 18.15 4.77
C GLY A 703 50.34 17.08 3.87
N ASP A 704 51.12 16.17 4.45
CA ASP A 704 51.81 15.09 3.73
C ASP A 704 50.81 14.11 3.10
N VAL A 705 50.87 13.95 1.79
CA VAL A 705 49.99 13.07 1.00
C VAL A 705 50.79 12.13 0.10
N SER A 706 50.39 10.86 0.03
CA SER A 706 51.05 9.85 -0.82
C SER A 706 50.23 9.41 -2.02
N GLU A 707 48.90 9.63 -1.97
CA GLU A 707 47.93 9.28 -3.00
C GLU A 707 47.08 10.50 -3.37
N VAL A 708 46.61 10.61 -4.61
CA VAL A 708 45.65 11.65 -5.04
C VAL A 708 44.49 11.04 -5.82
N ALA A 709 43.30 11.64 -5.70
CA ALA A 709 42.18 11.37 -6.59
C ALA A 709 42.04 12.53 -7.58
N VAL A 710 41.97 12.22 -8.88
CA VAL A 710 41.81 13.22 -9.95
C VAL A 710 40.47 13.01 -10.64
N VAL A 711 39.64 14.05 -10.64
CA VAL A 711 38.28 14.08 -11.22
C VAL A 711 38.16 15.21 -12.24
N ASN A 712 37.19 15.14 -13.16
CA ASN A 712 36.93 16.26 -14.07
C ASN A 712 36.19 17.39 -13.33
N GLY A 713 36.78 18.58 -13.24
CA GLY A 713 36.24 19.70 -12.46
C GLY A 713 34.98 20.36 -13.02
N GLN A 714 34.51 19.99 -14.22
CA GLN A 714 33.29 20.53 -14.84
C GLN A 714 32.16 19.50 -14.90
N LYS A 715 32.44 18.33 -15.49
CA LYS A 715 31.45 17.28 -15.77
C LYS A 715 31.52 16.10 -14.80
N GLY A 716 32.58 16.00 -14.00
CA GLY A 716 32.85 14.89 -13.07
C GLY A 716 32.46 15.18 -11.62
N LEU A 717 31.48 16.05 -11.37
CA LEU A 717 31.08 16.39 -10.00
C LEU A 717 30.53 15.18 -9.23
N ALA A 718 29.80 14.30 -9.91
CA ALA A 718 29.32 13.05 -9.35
C ALA A 718 30.47 12.05 -9.06
N ASP A 719 31.53 12.09 -9.86
CA ASP A 719 32.74 11.28 -9.65
C ASP A 719 33.48 11.76 -8.38
N ALA A 720 33.49 13.08 -8.14
CA ALA A 720 34.07 13.68 -6.94
C ALA A 720 33.36 13.22 -5.66
N VAL A 721 32.03 13.30 -5.58
CA VAL A 721 31.30 12.82 -4.39
C VAL A 721 31.36 11.30 -4.23
N SER A 722 31.55 10.56 -5.32
CA SER A 722 31.68 9.09 -5.27
C SER A 722 32.96 8.67 -4.57
N VAL A 723 34.08 9.34 -4.86
CA VAL A 723 35.39 9.05 -4.23
C VAL A 723 35.59 9.80 -2.91
N ALA A 724 34.79 10.83 -2.61
CA ALA A 724 35.02 11.72 -1.47
C ALA A 724 35.14 11.03 -0.10
N PRO A 725 34.30 10.04 0.27
CA PRO A 725 34.47 9.32 1.53
C PRO A 725 35.78 8.54 1.59
N VAL A 726 36.15 7.85 0.51
CA VAL A 726 37.42 7.12 0.40
C VAL A 726 38.61 8.06 0.49
N ALA A 727 38.52 9.18 -0.23
CA ALA A 727 39.54 10.22 -0.25
C ALA A 727 39.78 10.76 1.17
N ALA A 728 38.71 11.00 1.92
CA ALA A 728 38.79 11.40 3.31
C ALA A 728 39.35 10.33 4.25
N SER A 729 38.94 9.07 4.12
CA SER A 729 39.47 7.97 4.93
C SER A 729 40.97 7.75 4.73
N LYS A 730 41.48 8.02 3.52
CA LYS A 730 42.88 7.83 3.14
C LYS A 730 43.76 9.09 3.25
N ASN A 731 43.24 10.21 3.75
CA ASN A 731 43.89 11.52 3.68
C ASN A 731 44.37 11.89 2.27
N MET A 732 43.58 11.53 1.26
CA MET A 732 43.88 11.70 -0.16
C MET A 732 43.17 12.97 -0.68
N PRO A 733 43.88 13.96 -1.24
CA PRO A 733 43.26 15.13 -1.84
C PRO A 733 42.49 14.77 -3.11
N ILE A 734 41.41 15.51 -3.34
CA ILE A 734 40.64 15.47 -4.59
C ILE A 734 41.06 16.66 -5.43
N LEU A 735 41.78 16.38 -6.51
CA LEU A 735 42.30 17.38 -7.45
C LEU A 735 41.44 17.40 -8.72
N PHE A 736 41.27 18.58 -9.32
CA PHE A 736 40.44 18.75 -10.50
C PHE A 736 41.27 18.85 -11.77
N SER A 737 40.89 18.05 -12.77
CA SER A 737 41.36 18.19 -14.15
C SER A 737 40.43 19.11 -14.94
N SER A 738 41.02 20.05 -15.67
CA SER A 738 40.35 20.89 -16.66
C SER A 738 40.22 20.15 -18.01
N PRO A 739 39.13 20.34 -18.78
CA PRO A 739 39.01 19.75 -20.12
C PRO A 739 40.08 20.22 -21.11
N THR A 740 40.57 21.46 -20.98
CA THR A 740 41.55 22.05 -21.91
C THR A 740 42.97 21.96 -21.41
N GLU A 741 43.17 21.97 -20.09
CA GLU A 741 44.49 22.08 -19.47
C GLU A 741 44.90 20.85 -18.67
N GLY A 742 44.04 19.83 -18.53
CA GLY A 742 44.35 18.66 -17.72
C GLY A 742 44.58 19.05 -16.26
N THR A 743 45.65 18.50 -15.67
CA THR A 743 46.02 18.72 -14.26
C THR A 743 47.03 19.85 -14.04
N LYS A 744 47.31 20.69 -15.05
CA LYS A 744 48.35 21.75 -14.99
C LYS A 744 48.37 22.56 -13.70
N VAL A 745 47.20 22.89 -13.15
CA VAL A 745 47.08 23.66 -11.89
C VAL A 745 47.72 22.93 -10.71
N SER A 746 47.66 21.60 -10.68
CA SER A 746 48.13 20.75 -9.59
C SER A 746 49.43 20.01 -9.88
N ASP A 747 50.00 20.09 -11.09
CA ASP A 747 51.19 19.33 -11.50
C ASP A 747 52.39 19.56 -10.56
N SER A 748 52.68 20.81 -10.20
CA SER A 748 53.77 21.12 -9.26
C SER A 748 53.51 20.53 -7.88
N TYR A 749 52.27 20.61 -7.39
CA TYR A 749 51.90 20.05 -6.09
C TYR A 749 52.04 18.52 -6.06
N ILE A 750 51.58 17.82 -7.10
CA ILE A 750 51.72 16.36 -7.23
C ILE A 750 53.20 15.95 -7.17
N LYS A 751 54.08 16.74 -7.82
CA LYS A 751 55.52 16.51 -7.82
C LYS A 751 56.16 16.81 -6.45
N ASP A 752 55.83 17.95 -5.87
CA ASP A 752 56.46 18.46 -4.64
C ASP A 752 56.09 17.60 -3.41
N GLU A 753 54.84 17.14 -3.33
CA GLU A 753 54.35 16.23 -2.28
C GLU A 753 54.80 14.76 -2.50
N LYS A 754 55.55 14.48 -3.56
CA LYS A 754 56.05 13.12 -3.90
C LYS A 754 54.93 12.08 -3.97
N VAL A 755 53.81 12.47 -4.58
CA VAL A 755 52.68 11.57 -4.80
C VAL A 755 53.15 10.31 -5.54
N THR A 756 52.87 9.15 -4.97
CA THR A 756 53.31 7.86 -5.51
C THR A 756 52.21 7.12 -6.25
N LYS A 757 50.94 7.50 -6.05
CA LYS A 757 49.77 6.87 -6.65
C LYS A 757 48.69 7.89 -7.00
N SER A 758 48.09 7.75 -8.17
CA SER A 758 46.97 8.58 -8.61
C SER A 758 45.79 7.72 -9.02
N TYR A 759 44.60 8.03 -8.51
CA TYR A 759 43.35 7.44 -8.97
C TYR A 759 42.63 8.42 -9.89
N VAL A 760 42.45 8.04 -11.15
CA VAL A 760 41.72 8.85 -12.14
C VAL A 760 40.27 8.39 -12.11
N ILE A 761 39.38 9.19 -11.53
CA ILE A 761 37.98 8.82 -11.34
C ILE A 761 37.15 9.38 -12.50
N GLY A 762 36.41 8.49 -13.15
CA GLY A 762 35.59 8.78 -14.33
C GLY A 762 36.17 8.24 -15.64
N GLN A 763 35.31 8.19 -16.66
CA GLN A 763 35.64 7.63 -17.97
C GLN A 763 36.73 8.40 -18.73
N GLU A 764 37.30 7.76 -19.75
CA GLU A 764 38.31 8.35 -20.62
C GLU A 764 37.84 9.63 -21.33
N ALA A 765 36.55 9.71 -21.69
CA ALA A 765 35.98 10.92 -22.29
C ALA A 765 35.91 12.11 -21.31
N SER A 766 35.97 11.87 -19.99
CA SER A 766 36.00 12.91 -18.96
C SER A 766 37.43 13.33 -18.62
N ILE A 767 38.35 12.38 -18.56
CA ILE A 767 39.78 12.63 -18.32
C ILE A 767 40.55 11.75 -19.30
N SER A 768 41.26 12.36 -20.25
CA SER A 768 41.90 11.62 -21.35
C SER A 768 43.05 10.72 -20.89
N LYS A 769 43.47 9.78 -21.75
CA LYS A 769 44.65 8.94 -21.50
C LYS A 769 45.93 9.77 -21.36
N GLU A 770 46.05 10.87 -22.09
CA GLU A 770 47.21 11.76 -22.04
C GLU A 770 47.31 12.49 -20.70
N VAL A 771 46.18 12.86 -20.10
CA VAL A 771 46.15 13.42 -18.75
C VAL A 771 46.52 12.34 -17.72
N ALA A 772 45.93 11.16 -17.83
CA ALA A 772 46.23 10.05 -16.91
C ALA A 772 47.71 9.61 -16.97
N ALA A 773 48.33 9.56 -18.15
CA ALA A 773 49.72 9.15 -18.33
C ALA A 773 50.75 10.10 -17.69
N LYS A 774 50.36 11.34 -17.37
CA LYS A 774 51.22 12.32 -16.67
C LYS A 774 51.21 12.15 -15.15
N LEU A 775 50.27 11.37 -14.63
CA LEU A 775 50.06 11.19 -13.20
C LEU A 775 50.89 10.00 -12.67
N PRO A 776 51.49 10.10 -11.47
CA PRO A 776 52.24 9.01 -10.86
C PRO A 776 51.39 7.74 -10.67
N ASN A 777 51.83 6.62 -11.26
CA ASN A 777 51.21 5.29 -11.16
C ASN A 777 49.67 5.31 -11.33
N ALA A 778 49.19 6.05 -12.32
CA ALA A 778 47.78 6.31 -12.53
C ALA A 778 46.95 5.02 -12.72
N GLU A 779 45.88 4.89 -11.94
CA GLU A 779 44.87 3.83 -12.08
C GLU A 779 43.51 4.47 -12.30
N ARG A 780 42.85 4.09 -13.40
CA ARG A 780 41.54 4.63 -13.73
C ARG A 780 40.44 3.80 -13.08
N ILE A 781 39.46 4.50 -12.49
CA ILE A 781 38.22 3.93 -11.95
C ILE A 781 37.07 4.73 -12.57
N GLY A 782 36.49 4.21 -13.65
CA GLY A 782 35.46 4.94 -14.39
C GLY A 782 34.60 4.03 -15.24
N GLY A 783 33.28 4.14 -15.07
CA GLY A 783 32.25 3.43 -15.84
C GLY A 783 31.70 4.28 -16.99
N LYS A 784 30.70 3.75 -17.71
CA LYS A 784 30.05 4.43 -18.85
C LYS A 784 29.27 5.67 -18.42
N ASP A 785 28.85 5.71 -17.16
CA ASP A 785 28.16 6.83 -16.56
C ASP A 785 28.62 7.06 -15.10
N ARG A 786 28.03 8.06 -14.44
CA ARG A 786 28.35 8.43 -13.06
C ARG A 786 27.93 7.37 -12.02
N ASN A 787 26.86 6.63 -12.29
CA ASN A 787 26.36 5.60 -11.39
C ASN A 787 27.24 4.35 -11.47
N GLU A 788 27.68 3.97 -12.67
CA GLU A 788 28.64 2.89 -12.89
C GLU A 788 30.01 3.25 -12.33
N THR A 789 30.46 4.51 -12.49
CA THR A 789 31.68 5.01 -11.84
C THR A 789 31.57 4.90 -10.31
N ASN A 790 30.43 5.30 -9.72
CA ASN A 790 30.17 5.12 -8.29
C ASN A 790 30.26 3.63 -7.87
N ALA A 791 29.67 2.71 -8.65
CA ALA A 791 29.75 1.27 -8.39
C ALA A 791 31.20 0.76 -8.42
N MET A 792 32.01 1.19 -9.39
CA MET A 792 33.42 0.80 -9.51
C MET A 792 34.28 1.35 -8.37
N VAL A 793 34.00 2.57 -7.90
CA VAL A 793 34.65 3.12 -6.70
C VAL A 793 34.28 2.27 -5.48
N ILE A 794 33.02 1.88 -5.34
CA ILE A 794 32.56 1.03 -4.23
C ILE A 794 33.26 -0.34 -4.27
N GLU A 795 33.24 -1.00 -5.44
CA GLU A 795 33.87 -2.30 -5.67
C GLU A 795 35.37 -2.30 -5.37
N LYS A 796 36.08 -1.22 -5.74
CA LYS A 796 37.52 -1.10 -5.55
C LYS A 796 37.92 -0.92 -4.09
N PHE A 797 37.23 -0.04 -3.35
CA PHE A 797 37.68 0.43 -2.05
C PHE A 797 36.97 -0.19 -0.86
N TYR A 798 35.74 -0.67 -1.03
CA TYR A 798 34.97 -1.32 0.03
C TYR A 798 34.93 -2.81 -0.22
N THR A 799 36.04 -3.50 0.01
CA THR A 799 36.19 -4.94 -0.31
C THR A 799 35.47 -5.86 0.67
N ASN A 800 35.22 -5.40 1.90
CA ASN A 800 34.48 -6.18 2.91
C ASN A 800 33.06 -6.48 2.44
N GLU A 801 32.55 -7.67 2.76
CA GLU A 801 31.17 -8.06 2.49
C GLU A 801 30.22 -7.27 3.39
N GLU A 802 30.47 -7.25 4.69
CA GLU A 802 29.68 -6.49 5.66
C GLU A 802 30.24 -5.08 5.87
N LEU A 803 29.39 -4.06 5.67
CA LEU A 803 29.69 -2.65 5.85
C LEU A 803 28.98 -2.11 7.10
N ASN A 804 29.57 -1.10 7.76
CA ASN A 804 28.93 -0.49 8.94
C ASN A 804 27.70 0.33 8.57
N ASN A 805 27.73 0.98 7.40
CA ASN A 805 26.61 1.72 6.86
C ASN A 805 26.73 1.79 5.33
N ILE A 806 25.64 2.08 4.65
CA ILE A 806 25.62 2.52 3.25
C ILE A 806 24.76 3.78 3.20
N TYR A 807 25.33 4.89 2.76
CA TYR A 807 24.59 6.15 2.62
C TYR A 807 24.05 6.28 1.20
N VAL A 808 22.79 6.67 1.05
CA VAL A 808 22.11 6.79 -0.25
C VAL A 808 21.72 8.24 -0.51
N ALA A 809 22.25 8.82 -1.58
CA ALA A 809 22.01 10.21 -1.95
C ALA A 809 21.68 10.35 -3.45
N LYS A 810 21.22 11.55 -3.85
CA LYS A 810 20.92 11.85 -5.26
C LYS A 810 22.21 11.96 -6.09
N ASN A 811 22.16 11.52 -7.35
CA ASN A 811 23.30 11.54 -8.28
C ASN A 811 23.44 12.83 -9.11
N GLY A 812 22.54 13.79 -8.93
CA GLY A 812 22.55 15.07 -9.64
C GLY A 812 22.39 14.99 -11.16
N ILE A 813 21.79 13.92 -11.72
CA ILE A 813 21.45 13.87 -13.15
C ILE A 813 20.37 14.91 -13.48
N LYS A 814 19.34 15.04 -12.63
CA LYS A 814 18.25 16.00 -12.79
C LYS A 814 18.76 17.43 -12.56
N ASN A 815 19.52 17.65 -11.48
CA ASN A 815 20.13 18.93 -11.16
C ASN A 815 21.46 18.70 -10.42
N ASN A 816 22.57 19.28 -10.90
CA ASN A 816 23.87 19.13 -10.24
C ASN A 816 23.88 19.59 -8.77
N THR A 817 23.00 20.52 -8.39
CA THR A 817 22.87 20.98 -7.00
C THR A 817 22.35 19.89 -6.05
N ASP A 818 21.79 18.78 -6.57
CA ASP A 818 21.33 17.64 -5.78
C ASP A 818 22.48 16.82 -5.17
N LEU A 819 23.73 17.03 -5.63
CA LEU A 819 24.92 16.37 -5.07
C LEU A 819 25.31 16.92 -3.69
N VAL A 820 24.69 18.02 -3.25
CA VAL A 820 25.05 18.69 -2.00
C VAL A 820 24.85 17.80 -0.76
N ASP A 821 23.85 16.92 -0.77
CA ASP A 821 23.60 15.98 0.32
C ASP A 821 24.68 14.89 0.38
N ALA A 822 25.12 14.39 -0.79
CA ALA A 822 26.23 13.46 -0.91
C ALA A 822 27.56 14.07 -0.44
N LEU A 823 27.78 15.36 -0.75
CA LEU A 823 28.91 16.13 -0.25
C LEU A 823 28.88 16.23 1.28
N ALA A 824 27.75 16.67 1.85
CA ALA A 824 27.63 16.91 3.28
C ALA A 824 27.86 15.63 4.11
N VAL A 825 27.32 14.50 3.66
CA VAL A 825 27.49 13.22 4.36
C VAL A 825 28.86 12.59 4.17
N GLY A 826 29.63 13.01 3.16
CA GLY A 826 30.92 12.38 2.83
C GLY A 826 31.91 12.31 4.00
N ALA A 827 31.97 13.35 4.83
CA ALA A 827 32.86 13.39 5.99
C ALA A 827 32.41 12.43 7.11
N VAL A 828 31.09 12.26 7.27
CA VAL A 828 30.48 11.30 8.20
C VAL A 828 30.67 9.88 7.69
N ALA A 829 30.45 9.63 6.39
CA ALA A 829 30.67 8.34 5.75
C ALA A 829 32.12 7.86 5.91
N ALA A 830 33.09 8.77 5.75
CA ALA A 830 34.51 8.49 6.00
C ALA A 830 34.85 8.16 7.46
N LYS A 831 34.05 8.62 8.45
CA LYS A 831 34.26 8.26 9.87
C LYS A 831 33.94 6.80 10.17
N VAL A 832 33.01 6.21 9.43
CA VAL A 832 32.51 4.84 9.67
C VAL A 832 32.92 3.87 8.58
N ASP A 833 33.82 4.30 7.69
CA ASP A 833 34.29 3.55 6.52
C ASP A 833 33.12 3.04 5.65
N ALA A 834 32.18 3.94 5.35
CA ALA A 834 30.97 3.64 4.58
C ALA A 834 31.02 4.30 3.19
N PRO A 835 30.47 3.63 2.15
CA PRO A 835 30.27 4.26 0.85
C PRO A 835 29.09 5.23 0.86
N VAL A 836 29.13 6.19 -0.06
CA VAL A 836 27.97 6.97 -0.48
C VAL A 836 27.55 6.49 -1.87
N VAL A 837 26.44 5.77 -1.92
CA VAL A 837 25.79 5.33 -3.16
C VAL A 837 24.96 6.48 -3.70
N ILE A 838 25.21 6.86 -4.95
CA ILE A 838 24.43 7.91 -5.63
C ILE A 838 23.51 7.30 -6.68
N GLY A 839 22.28 7.81 -6.79
CA GLY A 839 21.34 7.39 -7.84
C GLY A 839 20.24 8.41 -8.12
N SER A 840 19.31 8.08 -9.02
CA SER A 840 18.10 8.85 -9.29
C SER A 840 16.86 7.96 -9.12
N ASP A 841 16.14 7.63 -10.19
CA ASP A 841 14.91 6.81 -10.12
C ASP A 841 15.22 5.30 -10.20
N ASN A 842 16.40 4.93 -10.71
CA ASN A 842 16.86 3.54 -10.89
C ASN A 842 18.35 3.39 -10.55
N LEU A 843 18.76 2.16 -10.20
CA LEU A 843 20.15 1.74 -10.08
C LEU A 843 20.69 1.26 -11.44
N ASN A 844 21.95 1.53 -11.73
CA ASN A 844 22.65 0.93 -12.87
C ASN A 844 22.92 -0.56 -12.59
N GLU A 845 22.97 -1.40 -13.63
CA GLU A 845 23.25 -2.85 -13.53
C GLU A 845 24.50 -3.16 -12.68
N LYS A 846 25.58 -2.38 -12.85
CA LYS A 846 26.82 -2.56 -12.08
C LYS A 846 26.63 -2.19 -10.60
N GLN A 847 25.81 -1.19 -10.27
CA GLN A 847 25.46 -0.89 -8.88
C GLN A 847 24.70 -2.05 -8.25
N VAL A 848 23.74 -2.62 -8.97
CA VAL A 848 23.00 -3.81 -8.50
C VAL A 848 23.98 -4.97 -8.27
N GLN A 849 24.88 -5.24 -9.22
CA GLN A 849 25.87 -6.30 -9.10
C GLN A 849 26.76 -6.11 -7.87
N VAL A 850 27.33 -4.92 -7.68
CA VAL A 850 28.25 -4.64 -6.57
C VAL A 850 27.52 -4.66 -5.22
N LEU A 851 26.33 -4.08 -5.13
CA LEU A 851 25.56 -4.05 -3.87
C LEU A 851 25.01 -5.44 -3.51
N SER A 852 24.74 -6.30 -4.49
CA SER A 852 24.27 -7.68 -4.26
C SER A 852 25.29 -8.58 -3.58
N THR A 853 26.56 -8.15 -3.54
CA THR A 853 27.65 -8.84 -2.81
C THR A 853 27.95 -8.17 -1.46
N LYS A 854 27.10 -7.25 -1.00
CA LYS A 854 27.31 -6.50 0.26
C LYS A 854 26.19 -6.80 1.25
N LYS A 855 26.55 -6.69 2.52
CA LYS A 855 25.66 -6.61 3.68
C LYS A 855 25.92 -5.30 4.40
N THR A 856 24.95 -4.81 5.15
CA THR A 856 25.17 -3.61 5.97
C THR A 856 24.46 -3.69 7.30
N LYS A 857 25.10 -3.17 8.34
CA LYS A 857 24.48 -2.99 9.66
C LYS A 857 23.44 -1.88 9.68
N MET A 858 23.54 -0.95 8.74
CA MET A 858 22.65 0.20 8.59
C MET A 858 22.58 0.65 7.13
N LEU A 859 21.41 1.05 6.66
CA LEU A 859 21.22 1.70 5.36
C LEU A 859 20.60 3.07 5.61
N THR A 860 21.29 4.14 5.22
CA THR A 860 20.90 5.50 5.58
C THR A 860 20.51 6.32 4.35
N GLN A 861 19.26 6.79 4.30
CA GLN A 861 18.80 7.73 3.30
C GLN A 861 19.31 9.14 3.66
N VAL A 862 19.88 9.86 2.69
CA VAL A 862 20.43 11.20 2.88
C VAL A 862 19.80 12.17 1.88
N GLY A 863 19.07 13.15 2.39
CA GLY A 863 18.22 14.02 1.57
C GLY A 863 16.98 13.28 1.03
N GLY A 864 15.99 14.04 0.58
CA GLY A 864 14.72 13.51 0.04
C GLY A 864 14.33 14.13 -1.30
N ASN A 865 13.11 13.83 -1.75
CA ASN A 865 12.53 14.29 -3.02
C ASN A 865 13.30 13.79 -4.25
N GLY A 866 13.48 12.47 -4.38
CA GLY A 866 14.05 11.86 -5.58
C GLY A 866 15.11 10.78 -5.33
N ASN A 867 15.25 10.28 -4.10
CA ASN A 867 16.10 9.11 -3.78
C ASN A 867 15.35 8.00 -3.02
N GLU A 868 14.05 8.16 -2.75
CA GLU A 868 13.22 7.19 -2.03
C GLU A 868 13.15 5.86 -2.80
N GLY A 869 12.96 5.93 -4.12
CA GLY A 869 12.89 4.74 -4.98
C GLY A 869 14.20 3.95 -5.04
N ILE A 870 15.35 4.61 -5.14
CA ILE A 870 16.65 3.90 -5.07
C ILE A 870 16.93 3.40 -3.66
N PHE A 871 16.53 4.11 -2.61
CA PHE A 871 16.70 3.65 -1.24
C PHE A 871 15.94 2.33 -1.02
N ALA A 872 14.68 2.26 -1.48
CA ALA A 872 13.88 1.04 -1.44
C ALA A 872 14.52 -0.11 -2.23
N LYS A 873 15.05 0.16 -3.44
CA LYS A 873 15.75 -0.84 -4.27
C LYS A 873 17.06 -1.33 -3.64
N ILE A 874 17.86 -0.43 -3.07
CA ILE A 874 19.09 -0.83 -2.37
C ILE A 874 18.74 -1.66 -1.15
N LYS A 875 17.71 -1.25 -0.39
CA LYS A 875 17.19 -2.04 0.74
C LYS A 875 16.84 -3.45 0.28
N SER A 876 16.07 -3.63 -0.80
CA SER A 876 15.71 -4.97 -1.29
C SER A 876 16.90 -5.79 -1.77
N ILE A 877 17.92 -5.18 -2.36
CA ILE A 877 19.16 -5.87 -2.79
C ILE A 877 19.98 -6.35 -1.59
N LEU A 878 20.05 -5.54 -0.52
CA LEU A 878 20.85 -5.82 0.67
C LEU A 878 20.18 -6.79 1.65
N LYS A 879 18.88 -7.03 1.50
CA LYS A 879 18.16 -8.08 2.19
C LYS A 879 18.74 -9.43 1.70
N LYS A 880 19.67 -10.04 2.47
CA LYS A 880 20.25 -11.40 2.29
C LYS A 880 20.75 -12.03 3.59
#